data_AF-A0A022S3D9-F1
#
_entry.id   AF-A0A022S3D9-F1
#
_cell.length_a   1.000
_cell.length_b   1.000
_cell.length_c   1.000
_cell.angle_alpha   90.00
_cell.angle_beta   90.00
_cell.angle_gamma   90.00
#
_symmetry.space_group_name_H-M   'P 1'
#
loop_
_entity.id
_entity.type
_entity.pdbx_description
1 polymer ?
#
loop_
_entity_poly.entity_id
_entity_poly.type
_entity_poly.pdbx_seq_one_letter_code
_entity_poly.pdbx_strand_id
1 'polypeptide(L)'
;MATHIILTVLCISIFSLLFQSSVSQPAPITNSSLCNGILITYSYVTGKEIPPIISSADPTNQAYRFESNLTVLNNGPVELKNWRVFVGFDHGELLVSASNAVLANGTTLPANISGGTIFSGSPGFTDLKTAIETAGNIDQMRVVVDLVGTQFGVGPPNVPLPDNLVLANDGYSCPNLTTQGNHMSVCCVPDPNAKTNVSVNGAFSPLQFGDVTIMYDVTVTHESNYWAQVTITNNNSFGRLENWNLSWDWTEGEFISTMRGAYPKIVDSGDCIFGRQGQFYKDLDFSKVLSCETRPTIIDLPITKANDTILGLVPFCCRNGTILSPKMDVSKSKSSFLMQVYKMPPNLNKTELSPPINWNINSTIGPAYQCSQPIRVDPTLFPDPSGLPSYTSAVATWQVVCNTTHVESKKPNCCVSFSSFFNDSVVPCNTCACGCDRVDPRNEKNVCSATGPALLLPSEALLVPFENRTKLAETFARLKRREIPNPLPCGDNCGVSINWHVLSDYKKGWTARITLFNWDETDVVDWYAAVELNEAMPGFEEAYSMDGKVMSGEHNNTLFLQGLPGRNYLIAEKNGSNPKKDPRVPGSMQSIISFVKKKTPGINVPRGDGFPTKVYFNGEECSLPTILPSMGHRLNHVSAVFSCILLIFVLIMH
;
A
#
# COMPACT_ATOMS: atom_id res chain seq x y z
N MET A 1 80.71 -9.23 -65.04
CA MET A 1 79.82 -9.89 -64.05
C MET A 1 80.27 -9.49 -62.65
N ALA A 2 79.90 -8.30 -62.18
CA ALA A 2 80.18 -7.88 -60.79
C ALA A 2 79.40 -6.60 -60.42
N THR A 3 78.17 -6.45 -60.91
CA THR A 3 77.24 -5.36 -60.56
C THR A 3 76.01 -5.93 -59.85
N HIS A 4 76.23 -6.87 -58.92
CA HIS A 4 75.14 -7.58 -58.24
C HIS A 4 75.31 -7.76 -56.71
N ILE A 5 76.30 -7.12 -56.06
CA ILE A 5 76.58 -7.40 -54.63
C ILE A 5 76.56 -6.17 -53.71
N ILE A 6 76.40 -4.95 -54.22
CA ILE A 6 76.39 -3.74 -53.35
C ILE A 6 74.98 -3.14 -53.18
N LEU A 7 73.99 -3.56 -53.97
CA LEU A 7 72.60 -3.09 -53.81
C LEU A 7 71.73 -3.96 -52.89
N THR A 8 72.22 -5.14 -52.47
CA THR A 8 71.44 -6.10 -51.66
C THR A 8 71.64 -5.96 -50.15
N VAL A 9 72.68 -5.24 -49.69
CA VAL A 9 72.94 -5.08 -48.25
C VAL A 9 72.31 -3.79 -47.67
N LEU A 10 72.01 -2.79 -48.50
CA LEU A 10 71.36 -1.55 -48.03
C LEU A 10 69.81 -1.63 -47.98
N CYS A 11 69.19 -2.61 -48.67
CA CYS A 11 67.74 -2.82 -48.62
C CYS A 11 67.28 -3.70 -47.44
N ILE A 12 68.18 -4.42 -46.77
CA ILE A 12 67.81 -5.31 -45.66
C ILE A 12 67.80 -4.57 -44.30
N SER A 13 68.46 -3.40 -44.21
CA SER A 13 68.48 -2.57 -42.99
C SER A 13 67.40 -1.49 -42.93
N ILE A 14 66.64 -1.27 -44.01
CA ILE A 14 65.49 -0.33 -44.03
C ILE A 14 64.14 -1.07 -43.96
N PHE A 15 64.10 -2.39 -44.23
CA PHE A 15 62.87 -3.17 -44.11
C PHE A 15 62.57 -3.68 -42.69
N SER A 16 63.49 -3.49 -41.74
CA SER A 16 63.35 -3.86 -40.32
C SER A 16 62.70 -2.78 -39.44
N LEU A 17 62.13 -1.73 -40.03
CA LEU A 17 61.44 -0.64 -39.30
C LEU A 17 59.95 -0.47 -39.65
N LEU A 18 59.34 -1.34 -40.47
CA LEU A 18 57.93 -1.20 -40.89
C LEU A 18 57.06 -2.47 -40.82
N PHE A 19 57.44 -3.45 -40.00
CA PHE A 19 56.54 -4.54 -39.61
C PHE A 19 56.68 -4.85 -38.13
N GLN A 20 56.20 -3.93 -37.28
CA GLN A 20 55.59 -4.34 -36.03
C GLN A 20 54.19 -4.85 -36.38
N SER A 21 54.11 -6.10 -36.85
CA SER A 21 52.90 -6.88 -36.66
C SER A 21 52.75 -7.07 -35.15
N SER A 22 51.97 -6.19 -34.54
CA SER A 22 51.33 -6.46 -33.26
C SER A 22 50.49 -7.71 -33.46
N VAL A 23 51.09 -8.87 -33.20
CA VAL A 23 50.32 -10.04 -32.77
C VAL A 23 49.75 -9.64 -31.42
N SER A 24 48.61 -8.95 -31.48
CA SER A 24 47.68 -8.84 -30.38
C SER A 24 47.37 -10.27 -29.97
N GLN A 25 47.98 -10.73 -28.88
CA GLN A 25 47.38 -11.81 -28.12
C GLN A 25 45.92 -11.40 -27.92
N PRO A 26 44.93 -12.28 -28.18
CA PRO A 26 43.58 -11.98 -27.79
C PRO A 26 43.66 -11.64 -26.30
N ALA A 27 43.33 -10.40 -25.95
CA ALA A 27 43.07 -10.06 -24.57
C ALA A 27 42.11 -11.13 -24.04
N PRO A 28 42.31 -11.66 -22.82
CA PRO A 28 41.38 -12.63 -22.27
C PRO A 28 39.98 -12.01 -22.36
N ILE A 29 39.13 -12.66 -23.15
CA ILE A 29 37.77 -12.22 -23.43
C ILE A 29 37.08 -12.11 -22.08
N THR A 30 36.85 -10.89 -21.61
CA THR A 30 35.98 -10.67 -20.47
C THR A 30 34.57 -11.05 -20.92
N ASN A 31 33.90 -11.90 -20.14
CA ASN A 31 32.58 -12.47 -20.44
C ASN A 31 31.47 -11.41 -20.70
N SER A 32 31.74 -10.12 -20.45
CA SER A 32 30.81 -9.02 -20.75
C SER A 32 30.59 -8.78 -22.26
N SER A 33 31.54 -9.19 -23.11
CA SER A 33 31.47 -9.00 -24.58
C SER A 33 30.55 -9.98 -25.32
N LEU A 34 29.97 -10.96 -24.61
CA LEU A 34 29.14 -12.04 -25.18
C LEU A 34 27.66 -11.98 -24.75
N CYS A 35 27.24 -10.94 -24.04
CA CYS A 35 25.86 -10.85 -23.58
C CYS A 35 24.92 -10.43 -24.73
N ASN A 36 24.17 -11.40 -25.28
CA ASN A 36 23.13 -11.22 -26.31
C ASN A 36 21.73 -10.90 -25.71
N GLY A 37 21.71 -10.22 -24.57
CA GLY A 37 20.49 -9.92 -23.80
C GLY A 37 20.61 -8.60 -23.05
N ILE A 38 20.06 -8.51 -21.85
CA ILE A 38 20.22 -7.34 -21.00
C ILE A 38 21.46 -7.53 -20.14
N LEU A 39 22.46 -6.67 -20.32
CA LEU A 39 23.65 -6.64 -19.49
C LEU A 39 23.43 -5.61 -18.39
N ILE A 40 23.50 -6.05 -17.14
CA ILE A 40 23.48 -5.14 -16.00
C ILE A 40 24.84 -5.18 -15.30
N THR A 41 25.39 -4.00 -15.01
CA THR A 41 26.68 -3.84 -14.37
C THR A 41 26.57 -2.86 -13.21
N TYR A 42 27.09 -3.21 -12.05
CA TYR A 42 27.28 -2.33 -10.90
C TYR A 42 28.78 -2.15 -10.66
N SER A 43 29.23 -0.91 -10.56
CA SER A 43 30.63 -0.58 -10.32
C SER A 43 30.75 0.36 -9.13
N TYR A 44 31.49 -0.06 -8.11
CA TYR A 44 31.84 0.80 -6.98
C TYR A 44 32.93 1.78 -7.38
N VAL A 45 32.68 3.08 -7.19
CA VAL A 45 33.57 4.16 -7.61
C VAL A 45 34.46 4.59 -6.44
N THR A 46 33.87 5.03 -5.34
CA THR A 46 34.64 5.51 -4.19
C THR A 46 33.86 5.48 -2.88
N GLY A 47 34.60 5.46 -1.78
CA GLY A 47 34.10 5.55 -0.41
C GLY A 47 34.85 6.63 0.34
N LYS A 48 34.15 7.40 1.19
CA LYS A 48 34.79 8.39 2.04
C LYS A 48 34.12 8.45 3.40
N GLU A 49 34.91 8.42 4.47
CA GLU A 49 34.41 8.63 5.82
C GLU A 49 33.74 10.01 5.94
N ILE A 50 32.56 10.04 6.55
CA ILE A 50 31.81 11.28 6.79
C ILE A 50 31.47 11.46 8.28
N PRO A 51 31.38 12.69 8.78
CA PRO A 51 31.01 12.95 10.18
C PRO A 51 29.59 12.45 10.52
N PRO A 52 29.31 12.09 11.79
CA PRO A 52 30.24 12.12 12.92
C PRO A 52 31.25 10.97 12.86
N ILE A 53 32.49 11.24 13.30
CA ILE A 53 33.51 10.21 13.47
C ILE A 53 33.25 9.56 14.83
N ILE A 54 32.78 8.32 14.82
CA ILE A 54 32.44 7.55 16.01
C ILE A 54 33.73 6.98 16.59
N SER A 55 33.81 6.90 17.92
CA SER A 55 34.98 6.30 18.58
C SER A 55 35.18 4.86 18.10
N SER A 56 36.42 4.39 18.06
CA SER A 56 36.81 3.04 17.63
C SER A 56 36.15 1.88 18.41
N ALA A 57 35.35 2.17 19.43
CA ALA A 57 34.53 1.19 20.16
C ALA A 57 33.27 0.75 19.41
N ASP A 58 32.80 1.50 18.40
CA ASP A 58 31.60 1.16 17.61
C ASP A 58 31.85 1.39 16.10
N PRO A 59 32.71 0.58 15.47
CA PRO A 59 33.06 0.74 14.06
C PRO A 59 31.89 0.44 13.12
N THR A 60 30.91 -0.37 13.56
CA THR A 60 29.74 -0.78 12.76
C THR A 60 28.81 0.38 12.43
N ASN A 61 28.77 1.40 13.29
CA ASN A 61 27.92 2.57 13.08
C ASN A 61 28.63 3.74 12.37
N GLN A 62 29.92 3.59 12.03
CA GLN A 62 30.65 4.64 11.33
C GLN A 62 30.08 4.84 9.92
N ALA A 63 29.69 6.07 9.60
CA ALA A 63 29.12 6.43 8.31
C ALA A 63 30.22 6.70 7.26
N TYR A 64 30.02 6.12 6.07
CA TYR A 64 30.84 6.33 4.89
C TYR A 64 29.93 6.75 3.74
N ARG A 65 30.30 7.82 3.02
CA ARG A 65 29.68 8.14 1.75
C ARG A 65 30.16 7.15 0.70
N PHE A 66 29.25 6.63 -0.12
CA PHE A 66 29.58 5.82 -1.29
C PHE A 66 29.15 6.51 -2.59
N GLU A 67 29.92 6.27 -3.65
CA GLU A 67 29.55 6.54 -5.04
C GLU A 67 29.63 5.24 -5.83
N SER A 68 28.64 4.96 -6.65
CA SER A 68 28.61 3.76 -7.49
C SER A 68 27.81 4.00 -8.76
N ASN A 69 28.13 3.25 -9.81
CA ASN A 69 27.46 3.36 -11.10
C ASN A 69 26.71 2.07 -11.39
N LEU A 70 25.39 2.16 -11.57
CA LEU A 70 24.57 1.09 -12.09
C LEU A 70 24.31 1.34 -13.59
N THR A 71 24.62 0.37 -14.42
CA THR A 71 24.46 0.44 -15.88
C THR A 71 23.53 -0.67 -16.34
N VAL A 72 22.51 -0.33 -17.12
CA VAL A 72 21.64 -1.30 -17.81
C VAL A 72 21.81 -1.08 -19.30
N LEU A 73 22.23 -2.12 -20.02
CA LEU A 73 22.48 -2.10 -21.46
C LEU A 73 21.64 -3.16 -22.15
N ASN A 74 20.86 -2.76 -23.16
CA ASN A 74 20.10 -3.68 -24.00
C ASN A 74 20.90 -4.11 -25.24
N ASN A 75 21.48 -5.31 -25.20
CA ASN A 75 22.07 -5.99 -26.36
C ASN A 75 21.11 -7.02 -26.98
N GLY A 76 19.87 -7.09 -26.49
CA GLY A 76 18.87 -8.03 -26.95
C GLY A 76 18.18 -7.59 -28.26
N PRO A 77 17.42 -8.50 -28.89
CA PRO A 77 16.69 -8.21 -30.11
C PRO A 77 15.34 -7.51 -29.88
N VAL A 78 14.94 -7.29 -28.62
CA VAL A 78 13.65 -6.68 -28.23
C VAL A 78 13.91 -5.49 -27.32
N GLU A 79 13.17 -4.41 -27.50
CA GLU A 79 13.21 -3.21 -26.66
C GLU A 79 12.91 -3.58 -25.20
N LEU A 80 13.77 -3.16 -24.26
CA LEU A 80 13.52 -3.34 -22.84
C LEU A 80 12.70 -2.15 -22.34
N LYS A 81 11.39 -2.30 -22.27
CA LYS A 81 10.48 -1.28 -21.77
C LYS A 81 10.43 -1.27 -20.24
N ASN A 82 10.34 -0.07 -19.67
CA ASN A 82 10.24 0.16 -18.23
C ASN A 82 11.22 -0.73 -17.46
N TRP A 83 12.52 -0.57 -17.71
CA TRP A 83 13.54 -1.41 -17.10
C TRP A 83 13.45 -1.31 -15.56
N ARG A 84 13.65 -2.44 -14.89
CA ARG A 84 13.64 -2.53 -13.42
C ARG A 84 14.79 -3.41 -12.95
N VAL A 85 15.62 -2.89 -12.07
CA VAL A 85 16.77 -3.64 -11.54
C VAL A 85 16.75 -3.60 -10.02
N PHE A 86 16.77 -4.78 -9.40
CA PHE A 86 17.01 -4.94 -7.99
C PHE A 86 18.51 -4.94 -7.69
N VAL A 87 18.90 -4.16 -6.68
CA VAL A 87 20.25 -4.12 -6.13
C VAL A 87 20.16 -4.44 -4.64
N GLY A 88 20.83 -5.51 -4.20
CA GLY A 88 20.82 -5.99 -2.81
C GLY A 88 21.87 -5.30 -1.94
N PHE A 89 21.46 -4.27 -1.20
CA PHE A 89 22.31 -3.50 -0.28
C PHE A 89 22.33 -4.13 1.12
N ASP A 90 23.48 -4.24 1.79
CA ASP A 90 23.65 -5.02 3.04
C ASP A 90 24.29 -4.24 4.21
N HIS A 91 24.77 -3.02 3.97
CA HIS A 91 25.52 -2.22 4.94
C HIS A 91 24.73 -1.02 5.50
N GLY A 92 23.43 -1.19 5.69
CA GLY A 92 22.59 -0.14 6.28
C GLY A 92 22.37 1.08 5.38
N GLU A 93 22.42 0.90 4.05
CA GLU A 93 22.57 1.99 3.10
C GLU A 93 21.38 2.97 3.10
N LEU A 94 21.73 4.25 3.10
CA LEU A 94 20.83 5.38 2.88
C LEU A 94 21.13 6.02 1.53
N LEU A 95 20.24 5.86 0.56
CA LEU A 95 20.39 6.47 -0.75
C LEU A 95 19.98 7.93 -0.71
N VAL A 96 20.83 8.81 -1.23
CA VAL A 96 20.58 10.26 -1.27
C VAL A 96 20.18 10.71 -2.67
N SER A 97 20.81 10.17 -3.70
CA SER A 97 20.46 10.48 -5.09
C SER A 97 20.75 9.32 -6.03
N ALA A 98 19.95 9.22 -7.10
CA ALA A 98 20.16 8.34 -8.24
C ALA A 98 19.92 9.16 -9.53
N SER A 99 20.90 9.23 -10.43
CA SER A 99 20.72 9.92 -11.72
C SER A 99 19.91 9.03 -12.69
N ASN A 100 19.03 9.63 -13.50
CA ASN A 100 18.21 8.95 -14.53
C ASN A 100 17.32 7.80 -14.02
N ALA A 101 17.16 7.66 -12.71
CA ALA A 101 16.41 6.58 -12.08
C ALA A 101 15.67 7.06 -10.84
N VAL A 102 14.60 6.34 -10.52
CA VAL A 102 13.76 6.53 -9.34
C VAL A 102 13.59 5.18 -8.64
N LEU A 103 13.20 5.20 -7.36
CA LEU A 103 12.83 3.97 -6.67
C LEU A 103 11.48 3.48 -7.20
N ALA A 104 11.44 2.23 -7.65
CA ALA A 104 10.28 1.66 -8.34
C ALA A 104 9.05 1.52 -7.43
N ASN A 105 9.27 1.52 -6.11
CA ASN A 105 8.25 1.51 -5.08
C ASN A 105 7.67 2.91 -4.77
N GLY A 106 8.11 3.98 -5.46
CA GLY A 106 7.58 5.33 -5.26
C GLY A 106 8.16 6.10 -4.07
N THR A 107 9.11 5.53 -3.31
CA THR A 107 9.72 6.20 -2.17
C THR A 107 10.60 7.37 -2.63
N THR A 108 10.41 8.55 -2.03
CA THR A 108 11.22 9.74 -2.32
C THR A 108 12.59 9.66 -1.65
N LEU A 109 13.63 10.15 -2.33
CA LEU A 109 14.97 10.24 -1.78
C LEU A 109 15.15 11.51 -0.91
N PRO A 110 15.94 11.48 0.17
CA PRO A 110 16.76 10.36 0.63
C PRO A 110 15.94 9.24 1.30
N ALA A 111 16.32 7.98 1.07
CA ALA A 111 15.58 6.81 1.54
C ALA A 111 16.50 5.72 2.11
N ASN A 112 16.03 5.01 3.14
CA ASN A 112 16.69 3.80 3.63
C ASN A 112 16.42 2.66 2.63
N ILE A 113 17.49 2.08 2.09
CA ILE A 113 17.48 1.03 1.07
C ILE A 113 18.16 -0.26 1.57
N SER A 114 18.36 -0.38 2.88
CA SER A 114 18.93 -1.57 3.52
C SER A 114 18.10 -2.82 3.20
N GLY A 115 18.76 -3.92 2.83
CA GLY A 115 18.11 -5.14 2.34
C GLY A 115 17.82 -5.12 0.83
N GLY A 116 18.14 -4.01 0.15
CA GLY A 116 18.02 -3.85 -1.28
C GLY A 116 16.81 -3.06 -1.74
N THR A 117 16.89 -2.56 -2.97
CA THR A 117 15.80 -1.80 -3.60
C THR A 117 15.74 -2.03 -5.10
N ILE A 118 14.57 -1.77 -5.68
CA ILE A 118 14.35 -1.85 -7.13
C ILE A 118 14.41 -0.44 -7.71
N PHE A 119 15.35 -0.22 -8.62
CA PHE A 119 15.44 0.98 -9.44
C PHE A 119 14.60 0.82 -10.71
N SER A 120 13.99 1.91 -11.14
CA SER A 120 13.35 2.03 -12.47
C SER A 120 13.75 3.35 -13.11
N GLY A 121 13.66 3.44 -14.44
CA GLY A 121 14.00 4.67 -15.15
C GLY A 121 13.17 5.88 -14.72
N SER A 122 13.79 7.06 -14.65
CA SER A 122 13.06 8.33 -14.53
C SER A 122 12.38 8.68 -15.86
N PRO A 123 11.43 9.64 -15.90
CA PRO A 123 10.84 10.10 -17.15
C PRO A 123 11.92 10.41 -18.21
N GLY A 124 11.73 9.89 -19.42
CA GLY A 124 12.69 9.99 -20.53
C GLY A 124 13.76 8.89 -20.60
N PHE A 125 13.94 8.10 -19.53
CA PHE A 125 14.96 7.02 -19.45
C PHE A 125 14.35 5.65 -19.11
N THR A 126 13.03 5.47 -19.29
CA THR A 126 12.32 4.24 -18.89
C THR A 126 12.56 3.06 -19.84
N ASP A 127 12.78 3.33 -21.12
CA ASP A 127 12.85 2.32 -22.18
C ASP A 127 14.24 2.31 -22.82
N LEU A 128 14.78 1.12 -23.07
CA LEU A 128 16.08 0.92 -23.73
C LEU A 128 15.88 0.25 -25.09
N LYS A 129 16.21 0.98 -26.16
CA LYS A 129 16.07 0.51 -27.54
C LYS A 129 17.07 -0.60 -27.86
N THR A 130 16.82 -1.31 -28.95
CA THR A 130 17.72 -2.36 -29.44
C THR A 130 18.87 -1.79 -30.27
N ALA A 131 19.96 -2.54 -30.40
CA ALA A 131 21.04 -2.20 -31.35
C ALA A 131 20.55 -2.12 -32.81
N ILE A 132 19.50 -2.86 -33.14
CA ILE A 132 18.93 -2.96 -34.49
C ILE A 132 18.22 -1.66 -34.87
N GLU A 133 17.37 -1.13 -33.97
CA GLU A 133 16.61 0.10 -34.20
C GLU A 133 17.48 1.36 -34.21
N THR A 134 18.59 1.33 -33.49
CA THR A 134 19.43 2.51 -33.24
C THR A 134 20.74 2.52 -34.04
N ALA A 135 20.95 1.50 -34.88
CA ALA A 135 22.22 1.25 -35.57
C ALA A 135 23.43 1.21 -34.61
N GLY A 136 23.24 0.66 -33.40
CA GLY A 136 24.27 0.55 -32.37
C GLY A 136 24.55 1.83 -31.58
N ASN A 137 23.64 2.81 -31.57
CA ASN A 137 23.79 4.00 -30.73
C ASN A 137 23.61 3.64 -29.25
N ILE A 138 24.73 3.53 -28.54
CA ILE A 138 24.79 3.11 -27.14
C ILE A 138 23.95 4.03 -26.22
N ASP A 139 23.86 5.32 -26.51
CA ASP A 139 23.13 6.27 -25.65
C ASP A 139 21.60 6.05 -25.67
N GLN A 140 21.10 5.34 -26.69
CA GLN A 140 19.68 4.94 -26.78
C GLN A 140 19.43 3.51 -26.28
N MET A 141 20.49 2.73 -26.11
CA MET A 141 20.44 1.32 -25.67
C MET A 141 20.81 1.15 -24.20
N ARG A 142 21.38 2.19 -23.57
CA ARG A 142 21.96 2.13 -22.25
C ARG A 142 21.48 3.28 -21.38
N VAL A 143 21.24 2.98 -20.11
CA VAL A 143 21.15 3.97 -19.05
C VAL A 143 22.29 3.78 -18.06
N VAL A 144 22.85 4.89 -17.58
CA VAL A 144 23.81 4.92 -16.48
C VAL A 144 23.16 5.70 -15.34
N VAL A 145 23.20 5.09 -14.16
CA VAL A 145 22.61 5.58 -12.92
C VAL A 145 23.73 5.78 -11.92
N ASP A 146 24.02 7.04 -11.63
CA ASP A 146 25.00 7.46 -10.64
C ASP A 146 24.32 7.48 -9.27
N LEU A 147 24.77 6.58 -8.40
CA LEU A 147 24.27 6.39 -7.06
C LEU A 147 25.17 7.12 -6.07
N VAL A 148 24.56 7.96 -5.23
CA VAL A 148 25.24 8.59 -4.10
C VAL A 148 24.44 8.32 -2.84
N GLY A 149 25.11 7.82 -1.81
CA GLY A 149 24.48 7.53 -0.54
C GLY A 149 25.47 7.41 0.61
N THR A 150 24.96 6.94 1.74
CA THR A 150 25.71 6.63 2.95
C THR A 150 25.58 5.14 3.23
N GLN A 151 26.66 4.50 3.65
CA GLN A 151 26.72 3.12 4.12
C GLN A 151 27.41 3.11 5.50
N PHE A 152 27.21 2.05 6.28
CA PHE A 152 27.69 1.96 7.65
C PHE A 152 28.64 0.78 7.83
N GLY A 153 29.69 0.96 8.64
CA GLY A 153 30.60 -0.11 9.05
C GLY A 153 31.59 -0.60 7.99
N VAL A 154 31.48 -0.16 6.74
CA VAL A 154 32.40 -0.50 5.65
C VAL A 154 32.91 0.74 4.95
N GLY A 155 34.24 0.89 4.90
CA GLY A 155 34.93 2.01 4.27
C GLY A 155 36.26 1.58 3.64
N PRO A 156 36.96 2.51 2.96
CA PRO A 156 38.22 2.21 2.29
C PRO A 156 39.25 1.54 3.24
N PRO A 157 39.99 0.51 2.78
CA PRO A 157 40.15 0.04 1.40
C PRO A 157 39.10 -0.98 0.94
N ASN A 158 38.12 -1.34 1.78
CA ASN A 158 37.11 -2.32 1.42
C ASN A 158 36.15 -1.74 0.38
N VAL A 159 35.76 -2.58 -0.58
CA VAL A 159 34.83 -2.24 -1.66
C VAL A 159 33.53 -3.01 -1.42
N PRO A 160 32.51 -2.40 -0.78
CA PRO A 160 31.23 -3.04 -0.61
C PRO A 160 30.52 -3.11 -1.96
N LEU A 161 30.41 -4.32 -2.46
CA LEU A 161 29.55 -4.64 -3.59
C LEU A 161 28.20 -5.12 -3.07
N PRO A 162 27.11 -4.90 -3.81
CA PRO A 162 25.81 -5.48 -3.49
C PRO A 162 25.88 -7.02 -3.37
N ASP A 163 24.98 -7.61 -2.60
CA ASP A 163 24.91 -9.07 -2.47
C ASP A 163 24.38 -9.72 -3.75
N ASN A 164 23.39 -9.07 -4.36
CA ASN A 164 22.67 -9.58 -5.51
C ASN A 164 22.33 -8.47 -6.48
N LEU A 165 22.25 -8.83 -7.75
CA LEU A 165 21.82 -7.96 -8.82
C LEU A 165 20.88 -8.73 -9.76
N VAL A 166 19.63 -8.27 -9.85
CA VAL A 166 18.56 -9.02 -10.53
C VAL A 166 17.77 -8.09 -11.45
N LEU A 167 17.55 -8.52 -12.70
CA LEU A 167 16.57 -7.87 -13.57
C LEU A 167 15.17 -8.23 -13.08
N ALA A 168 14.42 -7.23 -12.61
CA ALA A 168 13.07 -7.41 -12.07
C ALA A 168 11.98 -7.36 -13.16
N ASN A 169 12.36 -7.33 -14.44
CA ASN A 169 11.44 -7.49 -15.56
C ASN A 169 11.12 -8.97 -15.80
N ASP A 170 9.84 -9.29 -15.99
CA ASP A 170 9.40 -10.66 -16.27
C ASP A 170 9.93 -11.17 -17.62
N GLY A 171 10.09 -12.49 -17.75
CA GLY A 171 10.43 -13.14 -19.02
C GLY A 171 11.93 -13.22 -19.34
N TYR A 172 12.79 -12.90 -18.36
CA TYR A 172 14.23 -13.03 -18.49
C TYR A 172 14.80 -13.99 -17.44
N SER A 173 15.83 -14.74 -17.82
CA SER A 173 16.62 -15.60 -16.93
C SER A 173 18.03 -15.05 -16.81
N CYS A 174 18.50 -14.89 -15.57
CA CYS A 174 19.79 -14.30 -15.23
C CYS A 174 20.64 -15.33 -14.44
N PRO A 175 21.29 -16.30 -15.11
CA PRO A 175 21.78 -17.51 -14.45
C PRO A 175 23.04 -17.32 -13.59
N ASN A 176 23.97 -16.42 -13.97
CA ASN A 176 25.26 -16.29 -13.29
C ASN A 176 25.66 -14.83 -13.07
N LEU A 177 25.75 -14.44 -11.79
CA LEU A 177 26.36 -13.19 -11.36
C LEU A 177 27.90 -13.32 -11.41
N THR A 178 28.56 -12.35 -12.03
CA THR A 178 30.02 -12.32 -12.16
C THR A 178 30.58 -11.12 -11.41
N THR A 179 31.48 -11.37 -10.45
CA THR A 179 32.12 -10.33 -9.64
C THR A 179 33.62 -10.29 -9.94
N GLN A 180 34.17 -9.11 -10.18
CA GLN A 180 35.60 -8.93 -10.45
C GLN A 180 36.10 -7.58 -9.92
N GLY A 181 36.94 -7.60 -8.89
CA GLY A 181 37.47 -6.37 -8.29
C GLY A 181 36.34 -5.50 -7.71
N ASN A 182 36.17 -4.29 -8.26
CA ASN A 182 35.16 -3.31 -7.85
C ASN A 182 33.90 -3.31 -8.73
N HIS A 183 33.72 -4.28 -9.62
CA HIS A 183 32.51 -4.40 -10.42
C HIS A 183 31.82 -5.75 -10.27
N MET A 184 30.53 -5.75 -10.57
CA MET A 184 29.65 -6.90 -10.59
C MET A 184 28.77 -6.80 -11.82
N SER A 185 28.53 -7.90 -12.51
CA SER A 185 27.70 -7.91 -13.71
C SER A 185 26.89 -9.19 -13.85
N VAL A 186 25.73 -9.07 -14.47
CA VAL A 186 24.86 -10.20 -14.82
C VAL A 186 24.33 -10.00 -16.23
N CYS A 187 24.29 -11.10 -17.00
CA CYS A 187 23.66 -11.12 -18.31
C CYS A 187 22.33 -11.85 -18.20
N CYS A 188 21.25 -11.18 -18.60
CA CYS A 188 19.90 -11.70 -18.56
C CYS A 188 19.40 -11.93 -19.98
N VAL A 189 19.03 -13.17 -20.31
CA VAL A 189 18.52 -13.56 -21.64
C VAL A 189 17.04 -13.91 -21.57
N PRO A 190 16.25 -13.73 -22.65
CA PRO A 190 14.85 -14.13 -22.65
C PRO A 190 14.68 -15.61 -22.24
N ASP A 191 13.77 -15.87 -21.31
CA ASP A 191 13.48 -17.23 -20.84
C ASP A 191 12.49 -17.92 -21.80
N PRO A 192 12.90 -18.98 -22.51
CA PRO A 192 12.02 -19.70 -23.44
C PRO A 192 10.85 -20.43 -22.75
N ASN A 193 10.89 -20.61 -21.43
CA ASN A 193 9.82 -21.26 -20.66
C ASN A 193 8.85 -20.28 -19.99
N ALA A 194 9.15 -18.97 -20.03
CA ALA A 194 8.29 -17.97 -19.44
C ALA A 194 7.00 -17.81 -20.26
N LYS A 195 5.84 -18.08 -19.64
CA LYS A 195 4.53 -17.72 -20.20
C LYS A 195 4.32 -16.22 -20.04
N THR A 196 4.97 -15.43 -20.88
CA THR A 196 4.73 -13.99 -20.90
C THR A 196 3.44 -13.70 -21.66
N ASN A 197 2.49 -13.02 -21.00
CA ASN A 197 1.38 -12.32 -21.69
C ASN A 197 1.89 -11.05 -22.40
N VAL A 198 3.17 -10.98 -22.74
CA VAL A 198 3.77 -9.88 -23.48
C VAL A 198 3.43 -10.13 -24.95
N SER A 199 2.37 -9.46 -25.41
CA SER A 199 2.14 -9.25 -26.83
C SER A 199 3.45 -8.81 -27.46
N VAL A 200 3.98 -9.62 -28.38
CA VAL A 200 5.22 -9.39 -29.14
C VAL A 200 5.15 -8.10 -30.01
N ASN A 201 4.06 -7.32 -29.93
CA ASN A 201 3.84 -6.10 -30.71
C ASN A 201 3.25 -4.90 -29.92
N GLY A 202 3.25 -4.89 -28.59
CA GLY A 202 2.65 -3.79 -27.81
C GLY A 202 3.67 -2.73 -27.36
N ALA A 203 3.51 -1.47 -27.78
CA ALA A 203 4.29 -0.34 -27.24
C ALA A 203 4.02 -0.05 -25.75
N PHE A 204 3.13 -0.81 -25.10
CA PHE A 204 2.51 -0.53 -23.81
C PHE A 204 2.59 -1.74 -22.86
N SER A 205 2.65 -1.48 -21.55
CA SER A 205 2.64 -2.51 -20.51
C SER A 205 1.20 -2.98 -20.21
N PRO A 206 1.00 -4.23 -19.76
CA PRO A 206 -0.31 -4.71 -19.33
C PRO A 206 -0.76 -4.01 -18.04
N LEU A 207 -2.08 -3.90 -17.86
CA LEU A 207 -2.65 -3.39 -16.61
C LEU A 207 -2.31 -4.31 -15.44
N GLN A 208 -1.89 -3.70 -14.34
CA GLN A 208 -1.57 -4.37 -13.09
C GLN A 208 -2.72 -4.25 -12.09
N PHE A 209 -2.83 -5.23 -11.18
CA PHE A 209 -3.80 -5.22 -10.10
C PHE A 209 -3.15 -4.77 -8.79
N GLY A 210 -3.87 -3.97 -8.01
CA GLY A 210 -3.53 -3.65 -6.63
C GLY A 210 -4.75 -3.10 -5.89
N ASP A 211 -4.61 -2.91 -4.58
CA ASP A 211 -5.72 -2.48 -3.70
C ASP A 211 -6.39 -1.20 -4.17
N VAL A 212 -5.58 -0.22 -4.59
CA VAL A 212 -6.02 1.01 -5.23
C VAL A 212 -5.22 1.22 -6.49
N THR A 213 -5.88 1.53 -7.59
CA THR A 213 -5.23 1.85 -8.86
C THR A 213 -5.58 3.27 -9.28
N ILE A 214 -4.59 4.04 -9.72
CA ILE A 214 -4.76 5.41 -10.19
C ILE A 214 -4.37 5.46 -11.67
N MET A 215 -5.29 5.93 -12.51
CA MET A 215 -5.05 6.17 -13.93
C MET A 215 -4.79 7.66 -14.16
N TYR A 216 -3.74 7.97 -14.90
CA TYR A 216 -3.39 9.32 -15.37
C TYR A 216 -3.56 9.37 -16.88
N ASP A 217 -4.68 9.92 -17.34
CA ASP A 217 -5.07 9.93 -18.74
C ASP A 217 -4.96 11.34 -19.33
N VAL A 218 -3.99 11.57 -20.22
CA VAL A 218 -3.93 12.83 -20.99
C VAL A 218 -4.99 12.76 -22.08
N THR A 219 -6.05 13.55 -21.95
CA THR A 219 -7.21 13.52 -22.85
C THR A 219 -7.09 14.49 -24.02
N VAL A 220 -6.47 15.66 -23.79
CA VAL A 220 -6.24 16.70 -24.79
C VAL A 220 -4.84 17.26 -24.61
N THR A 221 -4.08 17.43 -25.69
CA THR A 221 -2.74 18.03 -25.67
C THR A 221 -2.68 19.24 -26.60
N HIS A 222 -2.09 20.32 -26.12
CA HIS A 222 -1.72 21.50 -26.90
C HIS A 222 -0.19 21.62 -26.92
N GLU A 223 0.32 22.72 -27.48
CA GLU A 223 1.76 23.00 -27.42
C GLU A 223 2.21 23.08 -25.96
N SER A 224 1.81 24.10 -25.20
CA SER A 224 2.42 24.33 -23.89
C SER A 224 1.62 23.79 -22.69
N ASN A 225 0.48 23.13 -22.90
CA ASN A 225 -0.38 22.61 -21.84
C ASN A 225 -1.18 21.39 -22.32
N TYR A 226 -1.75 20.66 -21.37
CA TYR A 226 -2.62 19.53 -21.65
C TYR A 226 -3.68 19.37 -20.56
N TRP A 227 -4.75 18.65 -20.88
CA TRP A 227 -5.75 18.19 -19.92
C TRP A 227 -5.47 16.75 -19.55
N ALA A 228 -5.46 16.47 -18.25
CA ALA A 228 -5.37 15.12 -17.71
C ALA A 228 -6.61 14.79 -16.87
N GLN A 229 -7.13 13.59 -17.04
CA GLN A 229 -8.08 12.97 -16.13
C GLN A 229 -7.32 12.03 -15.20
N VAL A 230 -7.54 12.21 -13.90
CA VAL A 230 -7.05 11.28 -12.88
C VAL A 230 -8.23 10.46 -12.39
N THR A 231 -8.12 9.13 -12.45
CA THR A 231 -9.17 8.22 -11.97
C THR A 231 -8.61 7.31 -10.89
N ILE A 232 -9.08 7.46 -9.65
CA ILE A 232 -8.75 6.61 -8.51
C ILE A 232 -9.81 5.50 -8.44
N THR A 233 -9.39 4.24 -8.45
CA THR A 233 -10.27 3.08 -8.33
C THR A 233 -9.87 2.25 -7.12
N ASN A 234 -10.81 2.00 -6.21
CA ASN A 234 -10.65 1.08 -5.10
C ASN A 234 -11.04 -0.34 -5.54
N ASN A 235 -10.08 -1.26 -5.49
CA ASN A 235 -10.28 -2.67 -5.78
C ASN A 235 -10.31 -3.53 -4.51
N ASN A 236 -10.04 -2.95 -3.33
CA ASN A 236 -10.05 -3.68 -2.09
C ASN A 236 -11.48 -4.09 -1.71
N SER A 237 -11.68 -5.40 -1.48
CA SER A 237 -13.01 -5.97 -1.20
C SER A 237 -13.61 -5.49 0.12
N PHE A 238 -12.78 -5.12 1.09
CA PHE A 238 -13.22 -4.67 2.40
C PHE A 238 -12.88 -3.22 2.66
N GLY A 239 -11.83 -2.67 2.09
CA GLY A 239 -11.34 -1.32 2.32
C GLY A 239 -12.26 -0.24 1.78
N ARG A 240 -12.27 0.92 2.44
CA ARG A 240 -12.75 2.19 1.89
C ARG A 240 -11.67 3.25 2.05
N LEU A 241 -11.76 4.30 1.25
CA LEU A 241 -11.01 5.54 1.46
C LEU A 241 -11.97 6.62 1.90
N GLU A 242 -11.56 7.42 2.88
CA GLU A 242 -12.28 8.56 3.42
C GLU A 242 -11.39 9.80 3.43
N ASN A 243 -11.96 10.93 2.99
CA ASN A 243 -11.25 12.21 2.85
C ASN A 243 -9.86 12.02 2.22
N TRP A 244 -9.78 11.29 1.10
CA TRP A 244 -8.51 10.96 0.50
C TRP A 244 -7.70 12.23 0.18
N ASN A 245 -6.40 12.17 0.43
CA ASN A 245 -5.42 13.17 0.03
C ASN A 245 -4.47 12.51 -0.96
N LEU A 246 -4.43 13.02 -2.19
CA LEU A 246 -3.57 12.52 -3.25
C LEU A 246 -2.42 13.49 -3.50
N SER A 247 -1.21 12.99 -3.63
CA SER A 247 -0.01 13.79 -3.89
C SER A 247 0.93 13.08 -4.85
N TRP A 248 1.75 13.85 -5.55
CA TRP A 248 2.76 13.37 -6.51
C TRP A 248 3.80 14.45 -6.70
N ASP A 249 4.92 14.13 -7.36
CA ASP A 249 5.99 15.07 -7.66
C ASP A 249 6.03 15.42 -9.15
N TRP A 250 6.09 16.71 -9.46
CA TRP A 250 6.41 17.22 -10.79
C TRP A 250 7.92 17.17 -11.05
N THR A 251 8.32 16.62 -12.18
CA THR A 251 9.75 16.44 -12.52
C THR A 251 10.29 17.52 -13.44
N GLU A 252 9.42 18.21 -14.18
CA GLU A 252 9.80 19.13 -15.25
C GLU A 252 9.36 20.57 -14.94
N GLY A 253 8.92 20.85 -13.71
CA GLY A 253 8.49 22.18 -13.27
C GLY A 253 7.08 22.55 -13.71
N GLU A 254 6.27 21.55 -14.06
CA GLU A 254 4.87 21.70 -14.42
C GLU A 254 4.05 22.33 -13.28
N PHE A 255 2.88 22.87 -13.63
CA PHE A 255 1.99 23.46 -12.65
C PHE A 255 0.51 23.30 -13.04
N ILE A 256 -0.35 23.35 -12.03
CA ILE A 256 -1.79 23.14 -12.17
C ILE A 256 -2.46 24.50 -12.38
N SER A 257 -2.99 24.73 -13.58
CA SER A 257 -3.71 25.96 -13.90
C SER A 257 -5.15 25.91 -13.39
N THR A 258 -5.91 24.86 -13.72
CA THR A 258 -7.32 24.72 -13.33
C THR A 258 -7.67 23.25 -13.06
N MET A 259 -8.73 23.01 -12.26
CA MET A 259 -9.21 21.66 -11.91
C MET A 259 -10.73 21.59 -11.86
N ARG A 260 -11.28 20.39 -12.10
CA ARG A 260 -12.70 20.05 -11.95
C ARG A 260 -12.83 18.67 -11.31
N GLY A 261 -13.78 18.47 -10.40
CA GLY A 261 -14.02 17.24 -9.65
C GLY A 261 -13.20 17.11 -8.37
N ALA A 262 -12.04 17.76 -8.31
CA ALA A 262 -11.16 17.83 -7.14
C ALA A 262 -10.51 19.23 -7.06
N TYR A 263 -9.81 19.50 -5.96
CA TYR A 263 -9.18 20.79 -5.73
C TYR A 263 -7.88 20.65 -4.93
N PRO A 264 -6.89 21.53 -5.10
CA PRO A 264 -5.74 21.57 -4.21
C PRO A 264 -6.17 21.93 -2.79
N LYS A 265 -5.57 21.26 -1.81
CA LYS A 265 -5.79 21.55 -0.38
C LYS A 265 -5.34 22.95 -0.01
N ILE A 266 -4.26 23.43 -0.64
CA ILE A 266 -3.71 24.77 -0.52
C ILE A 266 -3.67 25.34 -1.93
N VAL A 267 -4.24 26.54 -2.10
CA VAL A 267 -4.18 27.30 -3.36
C VAL A 267 -3.29 28.50 -3.12
N ASP A 268 -2.10 28.44 -3.69
CA ASP A 268 -1.12 29.52 -3.66
C ASP A 268 -0.49 29.69 -5.04
N SER A 269 -0.58 30.91 -5.56
CA SER A 269 0.01 31.30 -6.84
C SER A 269 1.28 32.14 -6.66
N GLY A 270 1.69 32.46 -5.43
CA GLY A 270 2.88 33.27 -5.14
C GLY A 270 4.14 32.67 -5.75
N ASP A 271 4.36 31.37 -5.55
CA ASP A 271 5.49 30.64 -6.12
C ASP A 271 5.47 30.64 -7.66
N CYS A 272 4.29 30.64 -8.27
CA CYS A 272 4.16 30.76 -9.72
C CYS A 272 4.60 32.14 -10.22
N ILE A 273 4.07 33.20 -9.59
CA ILE A 273 4.22 34.59 -10.02
C ILE A 273 5.69 35.02 -9.97
N PHE A 274 6.37 34.67 -8.88
CA PHE A 274 7.78 35.03 -8.67
C PHE A 274 8.77 33.96 -9.13
N GLY A 275 8.27 32.79 -9.54
CA GLY A 275 9.06 31.66 -10.01
C GLY A 275 9.40 31.67 -11.50
N ARG A 276 9.94 30.55 -11.97
CA ARG A 276 10.30 30.35 -13.39
C ARG A 276 9.07 30.36 -14.30
N GLN A 277 7.94 29.92 -13.78
CA GLN A 277 6.65 29.86 -14.47
C GLN A 277 6.20 31.27 -14.86
N GLY A 278 6.17 32.22 -13.91
CA GLY A 278 5.83 33.63 -14.13
C GLY A 278 6.77 34.34 -15.10
N GLN A 279 8.06 34.00 -15.06
CA GLN A 279 9.05 34.55 -16.00
C GLN A 279 8.85 34.06 -17.43
N PHE A 280 8.42 32.81 -17.60
CA PHE A 280 8.21 32.18 -18.90
C PHE A 280 6.85 32.54 -19.52
N TYR A 281 5.76 32.35 -18.78
CA TYR A 281 4.39 32.59 -19.26
C TYR A 281 3.90 34.02 -18.99
N LYS A 282 4.48 35.01 -19.66
CA LYS A 282 4.20 36.44 -19.42
C LYS A 282 2.74 36.85 -19.61
N ASP A 283 2.04 36.20 -20.54
CA ASP A 283 0.66 36.52 -20.90
C ASP A 283 -0.38 35.74 -20.06
N LEU A 284 0.06 34.83 -19.20
CA LEU A 284 -0.83 34.02 -18.38
C LEU A 284 -1.27 34.76 -17.12
N ASP A 285 -2.57 34.75 -16.86
CA ASP A 285 -3.15 35.30 -15.63
C ASP A 285 -2.93 34.35 -14.44
N PHE A 286 -1.78 34.51 -13.78
CA PHE A 286 -1.39 33.69 -12.62
C PHE A 286 -2.30 33.85 -11.40
N SER A 287 -3.17 34.86 -11.34
CA SER A 287 -4.15 34.99 -10.25
C SER A 287 -5.17 33.84 -10.24
N LYS A 288 -5.33 33.14 -11.36
CA LYS A 288 -6.24 32.00 -11.53
C LYS A 288 -5.56 30.64 -11.46
N VAL A 289 -4.24 30.61 -11.36
CA VAL A 289 -3.46 29.37 -11.27
C VAL A 289 -3.66 28.77 -9.88
N LEU A 290 -3.88 27.46 -9.84
CA LEU A 290 -4.25 26.77 -8.61
C LEU A 290 -3.04 26.34 -7.77
N SER A 291 -1.95 25.89 -8.39
CA SER A 291 -0.75 25.47 -7.66
C SER A 291 0.48 25.38 -8.56
N CYS A 292 1.62 25.91 -8.09
CA CYS A 292 2.97 25.63 -8.60
C CYS A 292 3.84 24.88 -7.61
N GLU A 293 3.24 24.30 -6.56
CA GLU A 293 3.98 23.42 -5.66
C GLU A 293 4.55 22.25 -6.46
N THR A 294 5.81 21.89 -6.21
CA THR A 294 6.42 20.71 -6.83
C THR A 294 5.72 19.42 -6.41
N ARG A 295 5.12 19.42 -5.21
CA ARG A 295 4.36 18.31 -4.64
C ARG A 295 2.99 18.74 -4.12
N PRO A 296 2.00 18.98 -5.00
CA PRO A 296 0.68 19.43 -4.57
C PRO A 296 -0.06 18.32 -3.81
N THR A 297 -0.93 18.72 -2.86
CA THR A 297 -1.90 17.81 -2.24
C THR A 297 -3.30 18.11 -2.76
N ILE A 298 -3.92 17.13 -3.41
CA ILE A 298 -5.26 17.21 -3.99
C ILE A 298 -6.26 16.50 -3.10
N ILE A 299 -7.42 17.11 -2.94
CA ILE A 299 -8.57 16.58 -2.21
C ILE A 299 -9.82 16.57 -3.09
N ASP A 300 -10.74 15.66 -2.80
CA ASP A 300 -12.06 15.65 -3.43
C ASP A 300 -12.89 16.86 -2.98
N LEU A 301 -13.90 17.19 -3.77
CA LEU A 301 -14.87 18.23 -3.45
C LEU A 301 -16.01 17.68 -2.57
N PRO A 302 -16.69 18.54 -1.78
CA PRO A 302 -17.89 18.14 -1.04
C PRO A 302 -19.06 17.90 -1.99
N ILE A 303 -20.06 17.11 -1.54
CA ILE A 303 -21.26 16.77 -2.33
C ILE A 303 -22.05 17.98 -2.81
N THR A 304 -21.99 19.10 -2.08
CA THR A 304 -22.61 20.39 -2.46
C THR A 304 -22.05 20.97 -3.76
N LYS A 305 -20.88 20.50 -4.22
CA LYS A 305 -20.22 20.93 -5.45
C LYS A 305 -20.40 19.96 -6.62
N ALA A 306 -21.10 18.83 -6.44
CA ALA A 306 -21.28 17.84 -7.51
C ALA A 306 -21.95 18.43 -8.78
N ASN A 307 -22.93 19.33 -8.59
CA ASN A 307 -23.66 19.98 -9.69
C ASN A 307 -23.12 21.37 -10.06
N ASP A 308 -21.94 21.75 -9.55
CA ASP A 308 -21.30 23.03 -9.88
C ASP A 308 -20.76 22.98 -11.32
N THR A 309 -21.13 23.95 -12.16
CA THR A 309 -20.74 23.95 -13.58
C THR A 309 -19.25 24.27 -13.80
N ILE A 310 -18.60 24.89 -12.82
CA ILE A 310 -17.19 25.25 -12.88
C ILE A 310 -16.36 24.14 -12.24
N LEU A 311 -16.66 23.79 -10.98
CA LEU A 311 -15.84 22.87 -10.20
C LEU A 311 -16.31 21.41 -10.24
N GLY A 312 -17.58 21.16 -10.54
CA GLY A 312 -18.19 19.82 -10.52
C GLY A 312 -18.45 19.26 -11.91
N LEU A 313 -19.53 18.47 -12.01
CA LEU A 313 -19.98 17.77 -13.22
C LEU A 313 -18.91 16.84 -13.81
N VAL A 314 -18.10 16.21 -12.96
CA VAL A 314 -17.19 15.13 -13.36
C VAL A 314 -17.78 13.79 -12.90
N PRO A 315 -17.74 12.73 -13.72
CA PRO A 315 -18.19 11.41 -13.27
C PRO A 315 -17.46 10.97 -12.01
N PHE A 316 -18.18 10.34 -11.08
CA PHE A 316 -17.63 9.76 -9.85
C PHE A 316 -17.02 10.75 -8.83
N CYS A 317 -17.05 12.06 -9.07
CA CYS A 317 -16.92 13.09 -8.02
C CYS A 317 -18.33 13.43 -7.47
N CYS A 318 -18.57 14.33 -6.52
CA CYS A 318 -17.73 14.95 -5.49
C CYS A 318 -18.25 14.35 -4.18
N ARG A 319 -17.50 13.47 -3.53
CA ARG A 319 -18.02 12.70 -2.38
C ARG A 319 -17.20 12.91 -1.12
N ASN A 320 -16.62 14.11 -0.97
CA ASN A 320 -15.80 14.47 0.17
C ASN A 320 -14.66 13.47 0.42
N GLY A 321 -14.18 12.81 -0.63
CA GLY A 321 -13.08 11.86 -0.57
C GLY A 321 -13.50 10.44 -0.22
N THR A 322 -14.79 10.12 -0.27
CA THR A 322 -15.29 8.76 -0.04
C THR A 322 -15.17 7.90 -1.32
N ILE A 323 -14.41 6.81 -1.22
CA ILE A 323 -14.34 5.74 -2.23
C ILE A 323 -14.63 4.40 -1.53
N LEU A 324 -15.76 3.79 -1.88
CA LEU A 324 -16.26 2.58 -1.21
C LEU A 324 -15.66 1.32 -1.82
N SER A 325 -15.82 0.19 -1.12
CA SER A 325 -15.51 -1.12 -1.68
C SER A 325 -16.41 -1.40 -2.89
N PRO A 326 -15.88 -2.02 -3.96
CA PRO A 326 -16.69 -2.44 -5.11
C PRO A 326 -17.74 -3.50 -4.75
N LYS A 327 -17.58 -4.19 -3.60
CA LYS A 327 -18.58 -5.14 -3.08
C LYS A 327 -19.81 -4.43 -2.51
N MET A 328 -19.64 -3.19 -2.07
CA MET A 328 -20.73 -2.36 -1.57
C MET A 328 -21.47 -1.70 -2.73
N ASP A 329 -20.75 -0.94 -3.55
CA ASP A 329 -21.30 -0.24 -4.70
C ASP A 329 -20.19 0.06 -5.72
N VAL A 330 -20.25 -0.62 -6.87
CA VAL A 330 -19.29 -0.44 -7.96
C VAL A 330 -19.29 1.01 -8.47
N SER A 331 -20.43 1.70 -8.47
CA SER A 331 -20.51 3.10 -8.91
C SER A 331 -19.84 4.07 -7.93
N LYS A 332 -19.72 3.68 -6.66
CA LYS A 332 -19.03 4.44 -5.61
C LYS A 332 -17.60 3.96 -5.33
N SER A 333 -17.09 3.00 -6.09
CA SER A 333 -15.72 2.47 -5.99
C SER A 333 -14.66 3.27 -6.75
N LYS A 334 -15.07 4.36 -7.40
CA LYS A 334 -14.19 5.22 -8.20
C LYS A 334 -14.35 6.67 -7.80
N SER A 335 -13.29 7.47 -7.93
CA SER A 335 -13.33 8.92 -7.91
C SER A 335 -12.52 9.44 -9.09
N SER A 336 -12.96 10.51 -9.75
CA SER A 336 -12.20 11.08 -10.86
C SER A 336 -12.27 12.59 -10.89
N PHE A 337 -11.22 13.20 -11.41
CA PHE A 337 -11.10 14.63 -11.58
C PHE A 337 -10.30 14.97 -12.82
N LEU A 338 -10.50 16.17 -13.33
CA LEU A 338 -9.80 16.73 -14.47
C LEU A 338 -8.89 17.86 -14.00
N MET A 339 -7.72 17.98 -14.62
CA MET A 339 -6.84 19.11 -14.41
C MET A 339 -6.16 19.56 -15.69
N GLN A 340 -5.97 20.87 -15.80
CA GLN A 340 -5.17 21.49 -16.85
C GLN A 340 -3.76 21.75 -16.33
N VAL A 341 -2.79 21.13 -16.98
CA VAL A 341 -1.37 21.18 -16.59
C VAL A 341 -0.60 21.96 -17.64
N TYR A 342 0.19 22.93 -17.21
CA TYR A 342 1.13 23.66 -18.06
C TYR A 342 2.52 23.06 -17.93
N LYS A 343 3.20 22.93 -19.08
CA LYS A 343 4.55 22.37 -19.18
C LYS A 343 5.59 23.47 -19.03
N MET A 344 6.86 23.11 -18.86
CA MET A 344 7.97 24.08 -18.86
C MET A 344 9.06 23.65 -19.85
N PRO A 345 9.85 24.58 -20.40
CA PRO A 345 11.01 24.25 -21.23
C PRO A 345 11.99 23.32 -20.48
N PRO A 346 12.61 22.35 -21.18
CA PRO A 346 12.67 22.23 -22.64
C PRO A 346 11.50 21.48 -23.30
N ASN A 347 10.71 20.72 -22.53
CA ASN A 347 9.74 19.76 -23.06
C ASN A 347 8.36 20.41 -23.30
N LEU A 348 8.28 21.24 -24.33
CA LEU A 348 7.04 21.91 -24.71
C LEU A 348 6.32 21.23 -25.89
N ASN A 349 6.85 20.16 -26.47
CA ASN A 349 6.20 19.57 -27.63
C ASN A 349 4.91 18.84 -27.22
N LYS A 350 3.86 18.90 -28.04
CA LYS A 350 2.55 18.23 -27.78
C LYS A 350 2.66 16.71 -27.62
N THR A 351 3.72 16.11 -28.17
CA THR A 351 4.02 14.67 -28.10
C THR A 351 4.89 14.30 -26.90
N GLU A 352 5.59 15.26 -26.31
CA GLU A 352 6.43 15.06 -25.13
C GLU A 352 5.55 15.18 -23.89
N LEU A 353 5.15 14.03 -23.36
CA LEU A 353 4.29 13.92 -22.19
C LEU A 353 4.96 13.01 -21.17
N SER A 354 5.27 13.57 -20.01
CA SER A 354 5.81 12.87 -18.84
C SER A 354 4.74 12.77 -17.75
N PRO A 355 4.57 11.60 -17.10
CA PRO A 355 3.67 11.49 -15.96
C PRO A 355 4.35 12.08 -14.70
N PRO A 356 3.57 12.56 -13.72
CA PRO A 356 4.10 12.82 -12.39
C PRO A 356 4.61 11.53 -11.74
N ILE A 357 5.56 11.65 -10.82
CA ILE A 357 6.18 10.49 -10.13
C ILE A 357 5.88 10.49 -8.63
N ASN A 358 6.31 9.45 -7.92
CA ASN A 358 6.23 9.35 -6.45
C ASN A 358 4.81 9.61 -5.90
N TRP A 359 3.82 8.97 -6.52
CA TRP A 359 2.43 9.11 -6.12
C TRP A 359 2.24 8.62 -4.68
N ASN A 360 1.38 9.30 -3.92
CA ASN A 360 1.01 8.88 -2.58
C ASN A 360 -0.45 9.25 -2.30
N ILE A 361 -1.21 8.26 -1.84
CA ILE A 361 -2.61 8.41 -1.45
C ILE A 361 -2.77 8.08 0.03
N ASN A 362 -3.30 9.04 0.78
CA ASN A 362 -3.61 8.89 2.20
C ASN A 362 -5.11 8.98 2.42
N SER A 363 -5.61 8.25 3.41
CA SER A 363 -7.01 8.22 3.80
C SER A 363 -7.11 8.45 5.31
N THR A 364 -8.17 9.11 5.79
CA THR A 364 -8.40 9.29 7.23
C THR A 364 -8.71 7.95 7.92
N ILE A 365 -9.40 7.05 7.21
CA ILE A 365 -9.78 5.71 7.68
C ILE A 365 -9.18 4.66 6.74
N GLY A 366 -8.76 3.51 7.27
CA GLY A 366 -8.18 2.43 6.47
C GLY A 366 -6.65 2.41 6.49
N PRO A 367 -6.02 1.48 5.75
CA PRO A 367 -4.59 1.26 5.81
C PRO A 367 -3.78 2.40 5.18
N ALA A 368 -2.48 2.41 5.47
CA ALA A 368 -1.53 3.21 4.71
C ALA A 368 -1.22 2.52 3.37
N TYR A 369 -1.03 3.28 2.30
CA TYR A 369 -0.76 2.75 0.97
C TYR A 369 0.66 3.09 0.51
N GLN A 370 1.31 2.13 -0.15
CA GLN A 370 2.54 2.34 -0.91
C GLN A 370 2.23 2.24 -2.40
N CYS A 371 2.53 3.29 -3.16
CA CYS A 371 2.23 3.36 -4.59
C CYS A 371 3.49 3.20 -5.44
N SER A 372 3.38 2.46 -6.53
CA SER A 372 4.44 2.29 -7.52
C SER A 372 4.70 3.57 -8.32
N GLN A 373 5.80 3.57 -9.08
CA GLN A 373 5.98 4.53 -10.18
C GLN A 373 4.93 4.32 -11.28
N PRO A 374 4.59 5.37 -12.04
CA PRO A 374 3.64 5.28 -13.16
C PRO A 374 4.20 4.40 -14.29
N ILE A 375 3.39 3.47 -14.77
CA ILE A 375 3.73 2.58 -15.87
C ILE A 375 2.90 2.96 -17.08
N ARG A 376 3.52 3.06 -18.26
CA ARG A 376 2.82 3.37 -19.51
C ARG A 376 2.00 2.16 -19.96
N VAL A 377 0.69 2.35 -20.14
CA VAL A 377 -0.26 1.30 -20.54
C VAL A 377 -1.05 1.73 -21.77
N ASP A 378 -1.86 0.82 -22.32
CA ASP A 378 -2.74 1.11 -23.45
C ASP A 378 -3.64 2.33 -23.16
N PRO A 379 -3.83 3.24 -24.12
CA PRO A 379 -4.69 4.40 -23.93
C PRO A 379 -6.11 4.04 -23.48
N THR A 380 -6.58 4.71 -22.42
CA THR A 380 -7.95 4.53 -21.93
C THR A 380 -8.96 4.98 -22.98
N LEU A 381 -10.02 4.18 -23.15
CA LEU A 381 -11.15 4.50 -24.02
C LEU A 381 -12.30 5.10 -23.21
N PHE A 382 -12.70 6.32 -23.56
CA PHE A 382 -13.82 7.03 -22.94
C PHE A 382 -15.06 6.94 -23.82
N PRO A 383 -16.23 6.53 -23.28
CA PRO A 383 -17.47 6.51 -24.05
C PRO A 383 -17.90 7.93 -24.43
N ASP A 384 -18.54 8.07 -25.59
CA ASP A 384 -19.00 9.37 -26.08
C ASP A 384 -20.02 10.01 -25.10
N PRO A 385 -19.79 11.26 -24.64
CA PRO A 385 -20.69 11.93 -23.70
C PRO A 385 -22.10 12.17 -24.24
N SER A 386 -22.30 12.22 -25.56
CA SER A 386 -23.61 12.39 -26.21
C SER A 386 -24.40 11.08 -26.33
N GLY A 387 -23.81 9.94 -25.94
CA GLY A 387 -24.43 8.62 -26.02
C GLY A 387 -24.29 7.95 -27.38
N LEU A 388 -23.46 8.49 -28.28
CA LEU A 388 -23.09 7.80 -29.52
C LEU A 388 -22.33 6.51 -29.21
N PRO A 389 -22.49 5.44 -30.01
CA PRO A 389 -21.77 4.17 -29.83
C PRO A 389 -20.31 4.29 -30.33
N SER A 390 -19.59 5.27 -29.81
CA SER A 390 -18.20 5.58 -30.14
C SER A 390 -17.39 5.81 -28.87
N TYR A 391 -16.08 5.66 -29.00
CA TYR A 391 -15.12 5.87 -27.92
C TYR A 391 -14.04 6.86 -28.36
N THR A 392 -13.65 7.73 -27.44
CA THR A 392 -12.50 8.62 -27.60
C THR A 392 -11.32 8.03 -26.83
N SER A 393 -10.19 7.84 -27.52
CA SER A 393 -8.95 7.38 -26.88
C SER A 393 -8.24 8.52 -26.18
N ALA A 394 -7.66 8.26 -25.01
CA ALA A 394 -6.63 9.12 -24.43
C ALA A 394 -5.45 9.28 -25.41
N VAL A 395 -4.74 10.40 -25.32
CA VAL A 395 -3.46 10.61 -26.02
C VAL A 395 -2.37 9.76 -25.38
N ALA A 396 -2.41 9.65 -24.05
CA ALA A 396 -1.44 8.93 -23.25
C ALA A 396 -2.06 8.50 -21.93
N THR A 397 -1.76 7.28 -21.49
CA THR A 397 -2.27 6.73 -20.23
C THR A 397 -1.14 6.10 -19.43
N TRP A 398 -1.08 6.43 -18.15
CA TRP A 398 -0.24 5.74 -17.17
C TRP A 398 -1.07 5.18 -16.03
N GLN A 399 -0.64 4.03 -15.53
CA GLN A 399 -1.21 3.39 -14.36
C GLN A 399 -0.23 3.44 -13.19
N VAL A 400 -0.74 3.81 -12.03
CA VAL A 400 -0.08 3.71 -10.74
C VAL A 400 -0.82 2.70 -9.89
N VAL A 401 -0.09 1.78 -9.26
CA VAL A 401 -0.66 0.73 -8.40
C VAL A 401 -0.25 1.00 -6.96
N CYS A 402 -1.24 1.10 -6.09
CA CYS A 402 -1.07 1.32 -4.66
C CYS A 402 -1.55 0.09 -3.89
N ASN A 403 -0.70 -0.44 -3.02
CA ASN A 403 -1.01 -1.59 -2.18
C ASN A 403 -0.98 -1.22 -0.70
N THR A 404 -1.79 -1.91 0.08
CA THR A 404 -1.90 -1.78 1.53
C THR A 404 -0.58 -2.17 2.18
N THR A 405 -0.06 -1.29 3.03
CA THR A 405 1.05 -1.59 3.91
C THR A 405 0.51 -2.02 5.26
N HIS A 406 0.79 -3.26 5.64
CA HIS A 406 0.49 -3.74 6.99
C HIS A 406 1.55 -3.20 7.94
N VAL A 407 1.27 -2.06 8.56
CA VAL A 407 2.04 -1.61 9.71
C VAL A 407 1.48 -2.36 10.92
N GLU A 408 2.22 -3.37 11.41
CA GLU A 408 1.84 -4.22 12.55
C GLU A 408 1.48 -3.43 13.83
N SER A 409 1.81 -2.13 13.88
CA SER A 409 1.56 -1.24 15.02
C SER A 409 0.25 -0.44 14.95
N LYS A 410 -0.54 -0.47 13.86
CA LYS A 410 -1.79 0.30 13.79
C LYS A 410 -2.88 -0.41 14.61
N LYS A 411 -3.21 0.18 15.77
CA LYS A 411 -4.31 -0.29 16.63
C LYS A 411 -5.64 -0.17 15.86
N PRO A 412 -6.55 -1.16 15.96
CA PRO A 412 -7.86 -1.09 15.33
C PRO A 412 -8.67 0.10 15.89
N ASN A 413 -9.65 0.60 15.13
CA ASN A 413 -10.57 1.64 15.60
C ASN A 413 -11.90 1.08 16.11
N CYS A 414 -12.14 -0.22 15.91
CA CYS A 414 -13.36 -0.90 16.32
C CYS A 414 -13.09 -2.17 17.14
N CYS A 415 -14.08 -2.53 17.94
CA CYS A 415 -14.03 -3.72 18.78
C CYS A 415 -15.32 -4.54 18.77
N VAL A 416 -15.20 -5.83 19.09
CA VAL A 416 -16.33 -6.75 19.22
C VAL A 416 -16.48 -7.21 20.67
N SER A 417 -17.73 -7.41 21.09
CA SER A 417 -18.10 -8.08 22.34
C SER A 417 -19.04 -9.24 22.05
N PHE A 418 -18.92 -10.32 22.83
CA PHE A 418 -19.72 -11.52 22.65
C PHE A 418 -20.67 -11.75 23.82
N SER A 419 -21.92 -12.09 23.49
CA SER A 419 -22.92 -12.49 24.46
C SER A 419 -23.81 -13.61 23.89
N SER A 420 -24.59 -14.26 24.75
CA SER A 420 -25.42 -15.41 24.33
C SER A 420 -26.62 -15.59 25.23
N PHE A 421 -27.66 -16.28 24.76
CA PHE A 421 -28.84 -16.60 25.56
C PHE A 421 -28.57 -17.56 26.73
N PHE A 422 -27.46 -18.31 26.67
CA PHE A 422 -27.07 -19.30 27.68
C PHE A 422 -26.04 -18.80 28.70
N ASN A 423 -25.64 -17.53 28.61
CA ASN A 423 -24.70 -16.90 29.55
C ASN A 423 -25.20 -15.50 29.93
N ASP A 424 -25.23 -15.20 31.21
CA ASP A 424 -25.69 -13.92 31.75
C ASP A 424 -24.67 -12.78 31.65
N SER A 425 -23.46 -13.11 31.20
CA SER A 425 -22.33 -12.20 31.10
C SER A 425 -21.99 -11.91 29.64
N VAL A 426 -21.62 -10.67 29.37
CA VAL A 426 -21.01 -10.25 28.11
C VAL A 426 -19.49 -10.35 28.25
N VAL A 427 -18.85 -10.99 27.29
CA VAL A 427 -17.41 -10.94 27.11
C VAL A 427 -17.10 -9.65 26.34
N PRO A 428 -16.47 -8.64 26.97
CA PRO A 428 -16.10 -7.41 26.29
C PRO A 428 -14.89 -7.63 25.38
N CYS A 429 -14.54 -6.60 24.61
CA CYS A 429 -13.27 -6.59 23.91
C CYS A 429 -12.07 -6.58 24.87
N ASN A 430 -10.91 -6.94 24.34
CA ASN A 430 -9.64 -6.89 25.05
C ASN A 430 -9.32 -5.48 25.54
N THR A 431 -8.64 -5.42 26.67
CA THR A 431 -8.15 -4.16 27.24
C THR A 431 -7.24 -3.43 26.25
N CYS A 432 -7.45 -2.12 26.11
CA CYS A 432 -6.74 -1.25 25.19
C CYS A 432 -6.74 -1.70 23.72
N ALA A 433 -7.80 -2.37 23.28
CA ALA A 433 -7.97 -2.78 21.89
C ALA A 433 -7.69 -1.64 20.89
N CYS A 434 -8.18 -0.43 21.15
CA CYS A 434 -7.96 0.75 20.30
C CYS A 434 -6.94 1.74 20.91
N GLY A 435 -6.16 1.28 21.90
CA GLY A 435 -5.05 2.01 22.53
C GLY A 435 -5.32 2.54 23.94
N CYS A 436 -4.25 2.62 24.75
CA CYS A 436 -4.29 3.18 26.11
C CYS A 436 -3.85 4.65 26.17
N ASP A 437 -3.49 5.29 25.05
CA ASP A 437 -2.79 6.58 25.05
C ASP A 437 -3.72 7.79 25.31
N ARG A 438 -5.04 7.55 25.40
CA ARG A 438 -6.08 8.56 25.64
C ARG A 438 -6.35 8.88 27.11
N VAL A 439 -5.42 8.58 28.03
CA VAL A 439 -5.58 8.98 29.43
C VAL A 439 -5.30 10.48 29.57
N ASP A 440 -6.33 11.26 29.94
CA ASP A 440 -6.21 12.70 30.21
C ASP A 440 -5.06 12.98 31.21
N PRO A 441 -4.02 13.77 30.83
CA PRO A 441 -2.90 14.11 31.71
C PRO A 441 -3.31 14.81 33.00
N ARG A 442 -4.55 15.33 33.09
CA ARG A 442 -5.08 15.99 34.30
C ARG A 442 -5.64 15.03 35.35
N ASN A 443 -5.68 13.72 35.07
CA ASN A 443 -6.16 12.69 35.98
C ASN A 443 -5.05 11.68 36.34
N GLU A 444 -4.09 12.10 37.17
CA GLU A 444 -3.01 11.26 37.76
C GLU A 444 -3.51 10.08 38.64
N LYS A 445 -4.82 9.78 38.68
CA LYS A 445 -5.43 8.81 39.62
C LYS A 445 -5.81 7.44 39.04
N ASN A 446 -5.69 7.21 37.74
CA ASN A 446 -6.14 5.95 37.14
C ASN A 446 -4.96 5.07 36.70
N VAL A 447 -4.27 4.48 37.69
CA VAL A 447 -3.35 3.36 37.43
C VAL A 447 -4.22 2.14 37.05
N CYS A 448 -4.38 1.90 35.76
CA CYS A 448 -5.03 0.71 35.21
C CYS A 448 -4.00 -0.20 34.53
N SER A 449 -4.28 -1.51 34.48
CA SER A 449 -3.45 -2.47 33.75
C SER A 449 -3.79 -2.43 32.27
N ALA A 450 -2.79 -2.10 31.44
CA ALA A 450 -2.90 -2.12 29.98
C ALA A 450 -2.98 -3.54 29.39
N THR A 451 -2.60 -4.55 30.17
CA THR A 451 -2.50 -5.96 29.73
C THR A 451 -3.42 -6.89 30.54
N GLY A 452 -4.11 -6.36 31.55
CA GLY A 452 -5.05 -7.13 32.36
C GLY A 452 -6.22 -7.65 31.52
N PRO A 453 -6.79 -8.83 31.84
CA PRO A 453 -7.96 -9.32 31.15
C PRO A 453 -9.17 -8.41 31.44
N ALA A 454 -9.95 -8.12 30.41
CA ALA A 454 -11.14 -7.30 30.53
C ALA A 454 -12.21 -7.95 31.43
N LEU A 455 -12.90 -7.15 32.23
CA LEU A 455 -13.93 -7.64 33.15
C LEU A 455 -15.22 -7.98 32.43
N LEU A 456 -15.77 -9.16 32.71
CA LEU A 456 -17.10 -9.55 32.22
C LEU A 456 -18.17 -8.54 32.64
N LEU A 457 -19.04 -8.19 31.70
CA LEU A 457 -20.02 -7.12 31.86
C LEU A 457 -21.45 -7.66 31.96
N PRO A 458 -22.35 -6.97 32.68
CA PRO A 458 -23.79 -7.14 32.46
C PRO A 458 -24.21 -6.49 31.13
N SER A 459 -25.33 -6.94 30.54
CA SER A 459 -25.82 -6.48 29.23
C SER A 459 -26.01 -4.97 29.13
N GLU A 460 -26.50 -4.34 30.19
CA GLU A 460 -26.82 -2.90 30.21
C GLU A 460 -25.54 -2.05 30.14
N ALA A 461 -24.40 -2.61 30.51
CA ALA A 461 -23.12 -1.92 30.48
C ALA A 461 -22.57 -1.70 29.07
N LEU A 462 -23.16 -2.35 28.05
CA LEU A 462 -22.83 -2.07 26.64
C LEU A 462 -23.33 -0.70 26.16
N LEU A 463 -24.35 -0.14 26.82
CA LEU A 463 -24.96 1.15 26.44
C LEU A 463 -24.40 2.34 27.22
N VAL A 464 -23.40 2.13 28.08
CA VAL A 464 -22.76 3.19 28.85
C VAL A 464 -21.29 3.36 28.44
N PRO A 465 -20.78 4.61 28.49
CA PRO A 465 -19.39 4.90 28.19
C PRO A 465 -18.45 4.23 29.21
N PHE A 466 -17.19 4.07 28.82
CA PHE A 466 -16.23 3.24 29.53
C PHE A 466 -16.04 3.66 31.00
N GLU A 467 -16.00 4.96 31.30
CA GLU A 467 -15.80 5.47 32.67
C GLU A 467 -16.89 4.95 33.62
N ASN A 468 -18.13 4.89 33.14
CA ASN A 468 -19.28 4.45 33.92
C ASN A 468 -19.45 2.92 33.89
N ARG A 469 -18.96 2.27 32.84
CA ARG A 469 -18.95 0.80 32.67
C ARG A 469 -18.19 0.10 33.81
N THR A 470 -17.09 0.69 34.29
CA THR A 470 -16.24 0.11 35.36
C THR A 470 -17.03 -0.17 36.65
N LYS A 471 -17.88 0.77 37.07
CA LYS A 471 -18.71 0.62 38.27
C LYS A 471 -19.72 -0.53 38.15
N LEU A 472 -20.32 -0.69 36.96
CA LEU A 472 -21.24 -1.79 36.67
C LEU A 472 -20.50 -3.14 36.64
N ALA A 473 -19.32 -3.18 36.04
CA ALA A 473 -18.48 -4.37 35.98
C ALA A 473 -18.07 -4.86 37.38
N GLU A 474 -17.61 -3.96 38.26
CA GLU A 474 -17.28 -4.32 39.64
C GLU A 474 -18.48 -4.84 40.42
N THR A 475 -19.62 -4.14 40.31
CA THR A 475 -20.85 -4.54 41.00
C THR A 475 -21.29 -5.93 40.55
N PHE A 476 -21.24 -6.18 39.24
CA PHE A 476 -21.57 -7.47 38.65
C PHE A 476 -20.58 -8.56 39.08
N ALA A 477 -19.28 -8.28 39.10
CA ALA A 477 -18.26 -9.21 39.58
C ALA A 477 -18.50 -9.61 41.04
N ARG A 478 -18.82 -8.65 41.92
CA ARG A 478 -19.18 -8.92 43.33
C ARG A 478 -20.44 -9.79 43.43
N LEU A 479 -21.49 -9.47 42.67
CA LEU A 479 -22.74 -10.26 42.63
C LEU A 479 -22.49 -11.71 42.15
N LYS A 480 -21.59 -11.89 41.19
CA LYS A 480 -21.21 -13.20 40.63
C LYS A 480 -20.06 -13.88 41.39
N ARG A 481 -19.59 -13.30 42.49
CA ARG A 481 -18.46 -13.79 43.32
C ARG A 481 -17.19 -14.05 42.48
N ARG A 482 -16.88 -13.13 41.57
CA ARG A 482 -15.67 -13.17 40.72
C ARG A 482 -14.58 -12.31 41.36
N GLU A 483 -13.34 -12.73 41.19
CA GLU A 483 -12.17 -11.95 41.61
C GLU A 483 -12.05 -10.68 40.77
N ILE A 484 -11.70 -9.58 41.43
CA ILE A 484 -11.48 -8.29 40.79
C ILE A 484 -9.97 -8.00 40.85
N PRO A 485 -9.30 -7.84 39.70
CA PRO A 485 -7.87 -7.54 39.66
C PRO A 485 -7.57 -6.14 40.20
N ASN A 486 -6.40 -5.98 40.80
CA ASN A 486 -5.86 -4.70 41.26
C ASN A 486 -4.41 -4.57 40.78
N PRO A 487 -4.09 -3.63 39.86
CA PRO A 487 -4.97 -2.60 39.29
C PRO A 487 -6.04 -3.16 38.33
N LEU A 488 -7.14 -2.42 38.18
CA LEU A 488 -8.23 -2.73 37.24
C LEU A 488 -7.74 -2.67 35.78
N PRO A 489 -8.32 -3.44 34.84
CA PRO A 489 -7.98 -3.32 33.43
C PRO A 489 -8.40 -1.95 32.87
N CYS A 490 -7.61 -1.43 31.93
CA CYS A 490 -7.99 -0.26 31.17
C CYS A 490 -9.14 -0.55 30.19
N GLY A 491 -9.72 0.49 29.61
CA GLY A 491 -10.79 0.39 28.63
C GLY A 491 -10.32 -0.01 27.25
N ASP A 492 -11.28 -0.40 26.41
CA ASP A 492 -11.02 -0.69 24.99
C ASP A 492 -10.68 0.58 24.19
N ASN A 493 -11.26 1.73 24.58
CA ASN A 493 -11.10 3.06 23.98
C ASN A 493 -11.45 3.15 22.49
N CYS A 494 -12.35 2.28 22.02
CA CYS A 494 -12.74 2.21 20.61
C CYS A 494 -13.86 3.19 20.26
N GLY A 495 -13.77 3.85 19.10
CA GLY A 495 -14.82 4.76 18.61
C GLY A 495 -16.09 4.01 18.17
N VAL A 496 -15.92 2.78 17.66
CA VAL A 496 -17.05 1.89 17.33
C VAL A 496 -16.94 0.59 18.11
N SER A 497 -18.04 0.18 18.73
CA SER A 497 -18.14 -1.13 19.38
C SER A 497 -19.29 -1.94 18.79
N ILE A 498 -19.07 -3.23 18.60
CA ILE A 498 -20.03 -4.15 18.00
C ILE A 498 -20.35 -5.23 19.02
N ASN A 499 -21.62 -5.46 19.32
CA ASN A 499 -22.04 -6.63 20.08
C ASN A 499 -22.59 -7.70 19.13
N TRP A 500 -22.01 -8.89 19.22
CA TRP A 500 -22.55 -10.09 18.59
C TRP A 500 -23.16 -10.98 19.66
N HIS A 501 -24.48 -11.13 19.59
CA HIS A 501 -25.27 -11.88 20.56
C HIS A 501 -25.90 -13.11 19.91
N VAL A 502 -25.56 -14.31 20.37
CA VAL A 502 -26.30 -15.53 19.99
C VAL A 502 -27.64 -15.53 20.72
N LEU A 503 -28.71 -15.24 19.99
CA LEU A 503 -30.02 -14.94 20.55
C LEU A 503 -30.85 -16.20 20.83
N SER A 504 -30.78 -17.21 19.97
CA SER A 504 -31.49 -18.47 20.18
C SER A 504 -30.86 -19.61 19.39
N ASP A 505 -31.01 -20.84 19.89
CA ASP A 505 -30.66 -22.06 19.19
C ASP A 505 -31.80 -23.09 19.26
N TYR A 506 -32.36 -23.46 18.11
CA TYR A 506 -33.52 -24.36 18.02
C TYR A 506 -33.31 -25.47 16.99
N LYS A 507 -34.28 -26.39 16.87
CA LYS A 507 -34.11 -27.64 16.09
C LYS A 507 -33.82 -27.40 14.60
N LYS A 508 -34.44 -26.38 14.00
CA LYS A 508 -34.38 -26.12 12.55
C LYS A 508 -33.38 -25.02 12.17
N GLY A 509 -32.92 -24.23 13.14
CA GLY A 509 -32.16 -23.01 12.89
C GLY A 509 -31.69 -22.38 14.20
N TRP A 510 -31.05 -21.22 14.06
CA TRP A 510 -30.59 -20.39 15.17
C TRP A 510 -30.60 -18.93 14.74
N THR A 511 -30.52 -18.02 15.70
CA THR A 511 -30.49 -16.58 15.41
C THR A 511 -29.37 -15.88 16.17
N ALA A 512 -28.76 -14.90 15.51
CA ALA A 512 -27.84 -13.95 16.12
C ALA A 512 -28.44 -12.55 16.06
N ARG A 513 -27.98 -11.66 16.94
CA ARG A 513 -28.21 -10.23 16.87
C ARG A 513 -26.86 -9.54 16.78
N ILE A 514 -26.72 -8.69 15.77
CA ILE A 514 -25.63 -7.73 15.70
C ILE A 514 -26.15 -6.38 16.16
N THR A 515 -25.41 -5.71 17.03
CA THR A 515 -25.67 -4.33 17.45
C THR A 515 -24.41 -3.50 17.29
N LEU A 516 -24.49 -2.45 16.47
CA LEU A 516 -23.43 -1.47 16.24
C LEU A 516 -23.64 -0.29 17.17
N PHE A 517 -22.57 0.19 17.80
CA PHE A 517 -22.55 1.37 18.64
C PHE A 517 -21.49 2.35 18.14
N ASN A 518 -21.91 3.58 17.88
CA ASN A 518 -21.01 4.68 17.56
C ASN A 518 -20.86 5.59 18.79
N TRP A 519 -19.64 5.63 19.31
CA TRP A 519 -19.22 6.45 20.44
C TRP A 519 -18.56 7.76 20.01
N ASP A 520 -18.32 7.95 18.72
CA ASP A 520 -17.76 9.18 18.19
C ASP A 520 -18.82 10.29 18.11
N GLU A 521 -18.35 11.54 18.01
CA GLU A 521 -19.20 12.74 17.94
C GLU A 521 -19.74 13.03 16.53
N THR A 522 -19.38 12.19 15.56
CA THR A 522 -19.77 12.33 14.15
C THR A 522 -20.56 11.12 13.66
N ASP A 523 -21.52 11.37 12.77
CA ASP A 523 -22.30 10.31 12.14
C ASP A 523 -21.43 9.51 11.16
N VAL A 524 -21.58 8.18 11.15
CA VAL A 524 -20.95 7.32 10.16
C VAL A 524 -21.93 7.04 9.03
N VAL A 525 -21.71 7.66 7.88
CA VAL A 525 -22.54 7.52 6.68
C VAL A 525 -22.01 6.40 5.80
N ASP A 526 -22.92 5.68 5.14
CA ASP A 526 -22.59 4.60 4.23
C ASP A 526 -21.72 3.53 4.92
N TRP A 527 -22.07 3.19 6.17
CA TRP A 527 -21.35 2.19 6.95
C TRP A 527 -21.61 0.78 6.41
N TYR A 528 -20.63 -0.11 6.59
CA TYR A 528 -20.81 -1.55 6.37
C TYR A 528 -19.99 -2.35 7.37
N ALA A 529 -20.43 -3.58 7.60
CA ALA A 529 -19.71 -4.57 8.38
C ALA A 529 -19.58 -5.87 7.58
N ALA A 530 -18.43 -6.53 7.65
CA ALA A 530 -18.22 -7.86 7.10
C ALA A 530 -17.94 -8.83 8.25
N VAL A 531 -18.76 -9.87 8.39
CA VAL A 531 -18.74 -10.81 9.50
C VAL A 531 -18.41 -12.19 8.97
N GLU A 532 -17.25 -12.73 9.33
CA GLU A 532 -16.79 -14.04 8.91
C GLU A 532 -17.31 -15.12 9.85
N LEU A 533 -18.10 -16.05 9.32
CA LEU A 533 -18.82 -17.10 10.05
C LEU A 533 -18.62 -18.45 9.36
N ASN A 534 -17.37 -18.88 9.21
CA ASN A 534 -16.89 -20.18 8.69
C ASN A 534 -17.99 -21.20 8.32
N GLU A 535 -18.24 -22.19 9.18
CA GLU A 535 -19.18 -23.29 8.93
C GLU A 535 -20.66 -22.85 9.02
N ALA A 536 -20.92 -21.66 9.54
CA ALA A 536 -22.26 -21.12 9.75
C ALA A 536 -22.86 -20.47 8.50
N MET A 537 -22.03 -19.89 7.64
CA MET A 537 -22.49 -19.10 6.49
C MET A 537 -23.36 -19.82 5.47
N PRO A 538 -23.15 -21.11 5.14
CA PRO A 538 -24.07 -21.84 4.26
C PRO A 538 -25.51 -21.86 4.80
N GLY A 539 -25.68 -21.67 6.11
CA GLY A 539 -26.97 -21.59 6.79
C GLY A 539 -27.65 -20.22 6.74
N PHE A 540 -27.00 -19.14 6.30
CA PHE A 540 -27.59 -17.80 6.29
C PHE A 540 -28.92 -17.77 5.53
N GLU A 541 -29.95 -17.16 6.14
CA GLU A 541 -31.25 -16.91 5.51
C GLU A 541 -31.50 -15.43 5.25
N GLU A 542 -31.51 -14.60 6.30
CA GLU A 542 -31.95 -13.21 6.20
C GLU A 542 -31.36 -12.32 7.31
N ALA A 543 -31.21 -11.03 7.03
CA ALA A 543 -30.96 -9.98 8.01
C ALA A 543 -32.13 -8.99 8.00
N TYR A 544 -32.84 -8.82 9.14
CA TYR A 544 -34.16 -8.18 9.11
C TYR A 544 -34.16 -6.64 9.08
N SER A 545 -33.13 -5.99 9.64
CA SER A 545 -33.05 -4.53 9.77
C SER A 545 -31.86 -3.92 9.01
N MET A 546 -31.16 -4.72 8.21
CA MET A 546 -29.96 -4.38 7.45
C MET A 546 -30.00 -5.15 6.13
N ASP A 547 -29.39 -4.63 5.06
CA ASP A 547 -29.19 -5.41 3.84
C ASP A 547 -28.02 -6.38 4.06
N GLY A 548 -28.31 -7.68 4.08
CA GLY A 548 -27.34 -8.75 4.34
C GLY A 548 -27.11 -9.62 3.11
N LYS A 549 -25.85 -9.71 2.65
CA LYS A 549 -25.47 -10.49 1.46
C LYS A 549 -24.26 -11.36 1.76
N VAL A 550 -24.31 -12.62 1.35
CA VAL A 550 -23.15 -13.50 1.39
C VAL A 550 -22.18 -13.07 0.30
N MET A 551 -20.92 -12.85 0.66
CA MET A 551 -19.90 -12.49 -0.32
C MET A 551 -19.60 -13.68 -1.25
N SER A 552 -19.16 -13.39 -2.47
CA SER A 552 -18.87 -14.41 -3.49
C SER A 552 -17.37 -14.54 -3.74
N GLY A 553 -16.94 -15.69 -4.27
CA GLY A 553 -15.52 -15.97 -4.53
C GLY A 553 -14.79 -16.47 -3.29
N GLU A 554 -13.62 -15.92 -3.01
CA GLU A 554 -12.72 -16.32 -1.91
C GLU A 554 -13.27 -16.02 -0.50
N HIS A 555 -14.34 -15.22 -0.39
CA HIS A 555 -14.95 -14.80 0.88
C HIS A 555 -16.37 -15.37 1.06
N ASN A 556 -16.64 -16.57 0.55
CA ASN A 556 -17.96 -17.20 0.64
C ASN A 556 -18.43 -17.52 2.08
N ASN A 557 -17.53 -17.45 3.05
CA ASN A 557 -17.77 -17.57 4.49
C ASN A 557 -18.00 -16.22 5.19
N THR A 558 -18.23 -15.14 4.44
CA THR A 558 -18.42 -13.80 4.99
C THR A 558 -19.80 -13.23 4.66
N LEU A 559 -20.50 -12.75 5.70
CA LEU A 559 -21.72 -11.97 5.60
C LEU A 559 -21.39 -10.48 5.52
N PHE A 560 -21.74 -9.85 4.41
CA PHE A 560 -21.66 -8.40 4.24
C PHE A 560 -22.98 -7.75 4.67
N LEU A 561 -22.90 -6.77 5.57
CA LEU A 561 -24.04 -6.06 6.14
C LEU A 561 -23.89 -4.56 5.87
N GLN A 562 -24.98 -3.93 5.44
CA GLN A 562 -25.04 -2.48 5.27
C GLN A 562 -26.42 -1.95 5.65
N GLY A 563 -26.53 -0.63 5.81
CA GLY A 563 -27.82 0.02 6.07
C GLY A 563 -28.77 -0.10 4.88
N LEU A 564 -30.07 -0.15 5.17
CA LEU A 564 -31.10 -0.10 4.13
C LEU A 564 -31.09 1.27 3.43
N PRO A 565 -31.50 1.36 2.15
CA PRO A 565 -31.60 2.63 1.43
C PRO A 565 -32.38 3.69 2.22
N GLY A 566 -31.80 4.89 2.36
CA GLY A 566 -32.38 6.00 3.14
C GLY A 566 -32.19 5.91 4.66
N ARG A 567 -31.57 4.84 5.18
CA ARG A 567 -31.23 4.63 6.60
C ARG A 567 -29.79 4.17 6.79
N ASN A 568 -28.89 4.55 5.89
CA ASN A 568 -27.49 4.13 5.90
C ASN A 568 -26.59 5.08 6.71
N TYR A 569 -27.02 5.43 7.92
CA TYR A 569 -26.27 6.29 8.85
C TYR A 569 -26.29 5.68 10.25
N LEU A 570 -25.12 5.59 10.86
CA LEU A 570 -24.95 5.25 12.28
C LEU A 570 -24.67 6.55 13.03
N ILE A 571 -25.69 7.05 13.73
CA ILE A 571 -25.70 8.38 14.37
C ILE A 571 -24.58 8.48 15.42
N ALA A 572 -24.06 9.69 15.65
CA ALA A 572 -23.12 10.01 16.70
C ALA A 572 -23.66 9.76 18.13
N GLU A 573 -22.74 9.70 19.09
CA GLU A 573 -23.06 9.69 20.52
C GLU A 573 -23.80 10.97 20.94
N LYS A 574 -24.84 10.82 21.78
CA LYS A 574 -25.64 11.93 22.30
C LYS A 574 -25.72 11.91 23.82
N ASN A 575 -26.15 13.03 24.40
CA ASN A 575 -26.43 13.08 25.83
C ASN A 575 -27.57 12.14 26.22
N GLY A 576 -27.48 11.56 27.42
CA GLY A 576 -28.59 10.82 28.04
C GLY A 576 -29.81 11.70 28.29
N SER A 577 -30.95 11.07 28.60
CA SER A 577 -32.24 11.75 28.76
C SER A 577 -32.20 12.90 29.77
N ASN A 578 -31.46 12.75 30.87
CA ASN A 578 -31.12 13.82 31.79
C ASN A 578 -29.58 13.97 31.88
N PRO A 579 -28.97 14.95 31.19
CA PRO A 579 -27.51 15.11 31.16
C PRO A 579 -26.86 15.34 32.53
N LYS A 580 -27.64 15.67 33.58
CA LYS A 580 -27.13 15.84 34.95
C LYS A 580 -27.02 14.53 35.74
N LYS A 581 -27.66 13.45 35.25
CA LYS A 581 -27.76 12.16 35.97
C LYS A 581 -27.42 10.96 35.09
N ASP A 582 -27.82 11.02 33.83
CA ASP A 582 -27.67 9.94 32.87
C ASP A 582 -26.40 10.16 32.06
N PRO A 583 -25.60 9.11 31.84
CA PRO A 583 -24.41 9.22 31.00
C PRO A 583 -24.77 9.48 29.54
N ARG A 584 -23.78 9.87 28.74
CA ARG A 584 -23.91 9.86 27.28
C ARG A 584 -24.26 8.45 26.78
N VAL A 585 -24.97 8.38 25.66
CA VAL A 585 -25.44 7.13 25.05
C VAL A 585 -25.00 7.08 23.59
N PRO A 586 -24.54 5.93 23.10
CA PRO A 586 -24.05 5.80 21.73
C PRO A 586 -25.23 5.88 20.76
N GLY A 587 -24.96 6.32 19.54
CA GLY A 587 -25.86 5.99 18.44
C GLY A 587 -25.81 4.48 18.23
N SER A 588 -26.97 3.85 18.04
CA SER A 588 -27.06 2.39 17.95
C SER A 588 -27.92 1.93 16.80
N MET A 589 -27.50 0.83 16.18
CA MET A 589 -28.31 0.13 15.19
C MET A 589 -28.15 -1.37 15.36
N GLN A 590 -29.25 -2.10 15.23
CA GLN A 590 -29.27 -3.54 15.45
C GLN A 590 -30.03 -4.27 14.36
N SER A 591 -29.62 -5.50 14.09
CA SER A 591 -30.34 -6.43 13.22
C SER A 591 -30.32 -7.83 13.80
N ILE A 592 -31.40 -8.56 13.58
CA ILE A 592 -31.46 -10.00 13.84
C ILE A 592 -31.08 -10.70 12.54
N ILE A 593 -30.28 -11.76 12.66
CA ILE A 593 -29.79 -12.57 11.56
C ILE A 593 -30.25 -14.00 11.81
N SER A 594 -30.90 -14.62 10.83
CA SER A 594 -31.39 -16.00 10.90
C SER A 594 -30.52 -16.97 10.10
N PHE A 595 -30.37 -18.17 10.65
CA PHE A 595 -29.61 -19.25 10.05
C PHE A 595 -30.37 -20.58 10.12
N VAL A 596 -30.39 -21.35 9.03
CA VAL A 596 -30.93 -22.71 8.96
C VAL A 596 -29.84 -23.77 9.17
N LYS A 597 -30.14 -24.74 10.04
CA LYS A 597 -29.25 -25.88 10.30
C LYS A 597 -29.28 -26.93 9.18
N LYS A 598 -30.30 -26.92 8.32
CA LYS A 598 -30.43 -27.90 7.22
C LYS A 598 -29.23 -27.85 6.26
N LYS A 599 -28.63 -26.67 6.08
CA LYS A 599 -27.48 -26.45 5.19
C LYS A 599 -26.13 -26.54 5.90
N THR A 600 -26.12 -26.71 7.22
CA THR A 600 -24.93 -26.74 8.08
C THR A 600 -24.99 -27.95 9.02
N PRO A 601 -24.93 -29.19 8.48
CA PRO A 601 -25.03 -30.39 9.29
C PRO A 601 -23.86 -30.47 10.29
N GLY A 602 -24.16 -30.70 11.56
CA GLY A 602 -23.15 -30.80 12.62
C GLY A 602 -22.79 -29.49 13.30
N ILE A 603 -23.39 -28.36 12.88
CA ILE A 603 -23.12 -27.04 13.50
C ILE A 603 -23.41 -27.05 15.00
N ASN A 604 -22.44 -26.58 15.78
CA ASN A 604 -22.48 -26.51 17.22
C ASN A 604 -22.43 -25.04 17.69
N VAL A 605 -23.58 -24.38 17.55
CA VAL A 605 -23.75 -22.96 17.87
C VAL A 605 -23.22 -22.60 19.27
N PRO A 606 -23.53 -23.34 20.36
CA PRO A 606 -23.04 -23.00 21.69
C PRO A 606 -21.54 -23.29 21.92
N ARG A 607 -20.88 -24.08 21.06
CA ARG A 607 -19.45 -24.42 21.20
C ARG A 607 -18.51 -23.56 20.37
N GLY A 608 -19.02 -22.61 19.60
CA GLY A 608 -18.19 -21.64 18.88
C GLY A 608 -18.72 -21.26 17.52
N ASP A 609 -19.42 -22.17 16.84
CA ASP A 609 -19.82 -21.96 15.44
C ASP A 609 -20.84 -20.83 15.26
N GLY A 610 -21.47 -20.38 16.35
CA GLY A 610 -22.37 -19.22 16.36
C GLY A 610 -21.67 -17.87 16.46
N PHE A 611 -20.34 -17.83 16.62
CA PHE A 611 -19.55 -16.62 16.83
C PHE A 611 -18.61 -16.36 15.65
N PRO A 612 -18.42 -15.10 15.26
CA PRO A 612 -17.54 -14.77 14.15
C PRO A 612 -16.07 -14.97 14.50
N THR A 613 -15.29 -15.36 13.50
CA THR A 613 -13.82 -15.46 13.59
C THR A 613 -13.12 -14.16 13.23
N LYS A 614 -13.76 -13.34 12.38
CA LYS A 614 -13.32 -12.00 12.00
C LYS A 614 -14.51 -11.08 11.83
N VAL A 615 -14.31 -9.81 12.15
CA VAL A 615 -15.28 -8.75 11.89
C VAL A 615 -14.52 -7.56 11.33
N TYR A 616 -14.94 -7.07 10.17
CA TYR A 616 -14.48 -5.82 9.61
C TYR A 616 -15.57 -4.78 9.74
N PHE A 617 -15.22 -3.56 10.13
CA PHE A 617 -16.12 -2.42 10.10
C PHE A 617 -15.48 -1.33 9.24
N ASN A 618 -16.16 -0.91 8.18
CA ASN A 618 -15.64 0.10 7.25
C ASN A 618 -14.22 -0.20 6.72
N GLY A 619 -13.90 -1.48 6.57
CA GLY A 619 -12.64 -1.97 6.00
C GLY A 619 -11.48 -2.12 6.97
N GLU A 620 -11.68 -1.82 8.26
CA GLU A 620 -10.70 -2.13 9.30
C GLU A 620 -11.14 -3.38 10.07
N GLU A 621 -10.18 -4.28 10.34
CA GLU A 621 -10.41 -5.47 11.16
C GLU A 621 -10.57 -5.04 12.62
N CYS A 622 -11.68 -5.46 13.25
CA CYS A 622 -11.98 -5.14 14.63
C CYS A 622 -11.29 -6.13 15.58
N SER A 623 -10.95 -5.68 16.79
CA SER A 623 -10.44 -6.56 17.84
C SER A 623 -11.53 -7.46 18.40
N LEU A 624 -11.34 -8.77 18.34
CA LEU A 624 -12.26 -9.77 18.90
C LEU A 624 -11.82 -10.22 20.31
N PRO A 625 -12.77 -10.58 21.18
CA PRO A 625 -12.46 -11.21 22.46
C PRO A 625 -11.77 -12.56 22.26
N THR A 626 -10.80 -12.87 23.12
CA THR A 626 -10.08 -14.15 23.10
C THR A 626 -10.88 -15.31 23.71
N ILE A 627 -11.95 -15.01 24.44
CA ILE A 627 -12.81 -16.00 25.10
C ILE A 627 -14.25 -15.89 24.59
N LEU A 628 -14.93 -17.02 24.51
CA LEU A 628 -16.36 -17.08 24.16
C LEU A 628 -17.22 -17.21 25.43
N PRO A 629 -18.48 -16.75 25.39
CA PRO A 629 -19.47 -17.07 26.43
C PRO A 629 -19.55 -18.59 26.61
N SER A 630 -19.45 -19.07 27.85
CA SER A 630 -19.46 -20.52 28.15
C SER A 630 -20.77 -20.94 28.81
N MET A 631 -21.23 -22.17 28.56
CA MET A 631 -22.42 -22.75 29.19
C MET A 631 -22.20 -23.20 30.66
N GLY A 632 -21.12 -22.78 31.32
CA GLY A 632 -20.87 -23.12 32.72
C GLY A 632 -20.54 -24.58 33.02
N HIS A 633 -20.51 -25.48 32.03
CA HIS A 633 -19.93 -26.81 32.22
C HIS A 633 -18.41 -26.73 32.22
N ARG A 634 -17.82 -26.37 33.37
CA ARG A 634 -16.53 -26.96 33.74
C ARG A 634 -16.76 -28.47 33.80
N LEU A 635 -16.50 -29.17 32.70
CA LEU A 635 -15.92 -30.49 32.84
C LEU A 635 -14.60 -30.22 33.55
N ASN A 636 -14.59 -30.44 34.87
CA ASN A 636 -13.34 -30.66 35.57
C ASN A 636 -12.70 -31.83 34.80
N HIS A 637 -11.80 -31.52 33.87
CA HIS A 637 -10.71 -32.41 33.55
C HIS A 637 -9.88 -32.48 34.83
N VAL A 638 -10.36 -33.26 35.78
CA VAL A 638 -9.51 -33.87 36.79
C VAL A 638 -8.50 -34.62 35.94
N SER A 639 -7.30 -34.07 35.89
CA SER A 639 -6.16 -34.60 35.19
C SER A 639 -6.11 -36.11 35.37
N ALA A 640 -6.40 -36.86 34.30
CA ALA A 640 -6.24 -38.31 34.27
C ALA A 640 -4.79 -38.74 34.56
N VAL A 641 -3.86 -37.78 34.61
CA VAL A 641 -2.47 -37.97 35.01
C VAL A 641 -2.33 -38.33 36.50
N PHE A 642 -3.22 -37.87 37.39
CA PHE A 642 -3.14 -38.25 38.82
C PHE A 642 -3.66 -39.66 39.12
N SER A 643 -4.57 -40.20 38.30
CA SER A 643 -5.06 -41.58 38.45
C SER A 643 -4.03 -42.61 37.97
N CYS A 644 -3.29 -42.31 36.90
CA CYS A 644 -2.22 -43.18 36.42
C CYS A 644 -1.01 -43.23 37.38
N ILE A 645 -0.67 -42.12 38.05
CA ILE A 645 0.44 -42.10 39.02
C ILE A 645 0.11 -42.92 40.27
N LEU A 646 -1.15 -42.93 40.73
CA LEU A 646 -1.60 -43.77 41.84
C LEU A 646 -1.62 -45.26 41.47
N LEU A 647 -2.02 -45.62 40.25
CA LEU A 647 -1.97 -47.00 39.76
C LEU A 647 -0.54 -47.52 39.61
N ILE A 648 0.40 -46.67 39.16
CA ILE A 648 1.82 -47.01 39.06
C ILE A 648 2.45 -47.16 40.46
N PHE A 649 2.09 -46.32 41.44
CA PHE A 649 2.58 -46.47 42.81
C PHE A 649 2.07 -47.74 43.50
N VAL A 650 0.83 -48.15 43.24
CA VAL A 650 0.26 -49.40 43.79
C VAL A 650 0.88 -50.65 43.14
N LEU A 651 1.26 -50.58 41.86
CA LEU A 651 1.95 -51.68 41.16
C LEU A 651 3.44 -51.81 41.53
N ILE A 652 4.07 -50.77 42.07
CA ILE A 652 5.47 -50.81 42.55
C ILE A 652 5.55 -51.29 44.02
N MET A 653 4.44 -51.27 44.75
CA MET A 653 4.35 -51.70 46.15
C MET A 653 3.85 -53.15 46.32
N HIS A 654 3.75 -53.94 45.26
CA HIS A 654 3.34 -55.35 45.31
C HIS A 654 4.37 -56.33 44.78
#